data_AF-A0A1W2TIA6-F1
#
_entry.id   AF-A0A1W2TIA6-F1
#
_cell.length_a   1.000
_cell.length_b   1.000
_cell.length_c   1.000
_cell.angle_alpha   90.00
_cell.angle_beta   90.00
_cell.angle_gamma   90.00
#
_symmetry.space_group_name_H-M   'P 1'
#
loop_
_entity.id
_entity.type
_entity.pdbx_description
1 polymer ?
#
loop_
_entity_poly.entity_id
_entity_poly.type
_entity_poly.pdbx_seq_one_letter_code
_entity_poly.pdbx_strand_id
1 'polypeptide(L)'
;MEAPPFTSYWLPGSTPAGPNSWAFFVVAQVAGLRRPLAVVSSIGDTAEEFESLQGYPLTACCRRILTIFADAANHPAIRAEVSLAAEYYATDGNSECRAEPVELPELTRRKHQERRRPWNRTRVCEFPFIAACLLQGVGFDAHTGRTAPALLEPLATVYRDSSTEWGMVVVDITDLDAIRYGIVGFAVSISILVPSKEREGSPFLFGDGMGRPAEGSLKVIDDLRPRRAMSAAKYMTKFEYEVPSYADTSELLARTQLVDTVAMSLIWPSGHDDGVHLLPSILPIGIEQTGKYCAISRFVQRVINLDQYYFDLSYFDKKLLSIPNSQDLLQHSVLSHLDQIRTSKSFGQLIRLAFVNQRHLSLERLGSLSAELIAAALDEPAMGKDKLDGGELTAVSFCIDRVQSTPAQIADVLLRFDTLREIYLLQSPTRESDKLSVQLFEELVARPQIFSRAKVMLAGAYSSALRKRPWLSPASTSTGQLAPLEVFPVQQMLIRFEVRDEHTFRGLRISPDYQCVCLSDGLLKPEHFAANFLLYIYTLEGISFELFDPKAQLFSLSSGPGSFTADLQSAAPVSPILAESFALPLFFPGDGVCSPLVRDLVPGGWTVIVSHEEHRPRDGSECLTRIRYAFVRPRRQSITVDRPPPAPLGPEDLEVVGLKEFLAAMAPEVDPTAVDRRAREIHQRLAASPARSSHISHPLAVLNQAEADQILLESFTNSWKREKPLAQLVEAVDEKWDVYSVYWEEKKKK
;
A
#
# COMPACT_ATOMS: atom_id res chain seq x y z
N MET A 1 67.71 -1.94 -9.13
CA MET A 1 66.29 -2.33 -9.20
C MET A 1 65.51 -1.31 -8.41
N GLU A 2 64.87 -0.36 -9.08
CA GLU A 2 63.97 0.57 -8.41
C GLU A 2 62.74 -0.20 -7.92
N ALA A 3 62.38 0.00 -6.66
CA ALA A 3 61.16 -0.59 -6.11
C ALA A 3 59.95 -0.01 -6.86
N PRO A 4 58.91 -0.82 -7.16
CA PRO A 4 57.73 -0.32 -7.83
C PRO A 4 57.10 0.84 -7.03
N PRO A 5 56.57 1.87 -7.71
CA PRO A 5 55.94 3.01 -7.04
C PRO A 5 54.73 2.55 -6.21
N PHE A 6 54.67 3.02 -4.97
CA PHE A 6 53.57 2.72 -4.06
C PHE A 6 52.26 3.31 -4.59
N THR A 7 51.25 2.46 -4.75
CA THR A 7 49.91 2.91 -5.13
C THR A 7 49.06 2.96 -3.87
N SER A 8 48.49 4.12 -3.56
CA SER A 8 47.58 4.27 -2.42
C SER A 8 46.40 3.32 -2.56
N TYR A 9 46.05 2.62 -1.48
CA TYR A 9 44.93 1.68 -1.46
C TYR A 9 44.09 1.87 -0.20
N TRP A 10 42.87 1.36 -0.24
CA TRP A 10 41.94 1.39 0.89
C TRP A 10 42.03 0.07 1.64
N LEU A 11 42.20 0.15 2.96
CA LEU A 11 42.20 -1.00 3.85
C LEU A 11 40.86 -1.04 4.61
N PRO A 12 40.08 -2.14 4.53
CA PRO A 12 38.87 -2.29 5.33
C PRO A 12 39.24 -2.40 6.82
N GLY A 13 38.66 -1.54 7.64
CA GLY A 13 38.90 -1.46 9.08
C GLY A 13 37.77 -2.05 9.94
N SER A 14 36.67 -2.49 9.32
CA SER A 14 35.58 -3.20 10.00
C SER A 14 35.14 -4.43 9.21
N THR A 15 34.43 -5.35 9.87
CA THR A 15 33.73 -6.43 9.18
C THR A 15 32.79 -5.85 8.12
N PRO A 16 32.76 -6.43 6.91
CA PRO A 16 31.82 -6.02 5.87
C PRO A 16 30.36 -6.21 6.33
N ALA A 17 29.52 -5.22 6.08
CA ALA A 17 28.10 -5.28 6.36
C ALA A 17 27.28 -5.09 5.08
N GLY A 18 26.03 -5.54 5.10
CA GLY A 18 25.06 -5.24 4.04
C GLY A 18 24.60 -3.78 4.04
N PRO A 19 23.83 -3.38 3.03
CA PRO A 19 23.16 -2.08 3.01
C PRO A 19 22.22 -1.91 4.22
N ASN A 20 22.09 -0.67 4.70
CA ASN A 20 21.18 -0.34 5.80
C ASN A 20 19.82 0.15 5.30
N SER A 21 19.78 0.72 4.09
CA SER A 21 18.58 1.28 3.47
C SER A 21 18.26 0.55 2.18
N TRP A 22 17.00 0.51 1.80
CA TRP A 22 16.53 -0.31 0.68
C TRP A 22 15.52 0.45 -0.19
N ALA A 23 15.76 0.45 -1.50
CA ALA A 23 14.80 0.92 -2.48
C ALA A 23 14.09 -0.28 -3.13
N PHE A 24 12.76 -0.28 -3.12
CA PHE A 24 11.90 -1.30 -3.66
C PHE A 24 11.26 -0.77 -4.94
N PHE A 25 11.41 -1.52 -6.03
CA PHE A 25 10.89 -1.16 -7.35
C PHE A 25 9.89 -2.22 -7.80
N VAL A 26 8.71 -1.78 -8.23
CA VAL A 26 7.77 -2.62 -8.98
C VAL A 26 7.86 -2.23 -10.45
N VAL A 27 8.10 -3.22 -11.31
CA VAL A 27 8.20 -3.02 -12.76
C VAL A 27 7.24 -3.94 -13.50
N ALA A 28 6.80 -3.53 -14.69
CA ALA A 28 6.05 -4.38 -15.60
C ALA A 28 6.46 -4.10 -17.05
N GLN A 29 6.31 -5.09 -17.92
CA GLN A 29 6.50 -4.91 -19.36
C GLN A 29 5.34 -4.11 -19.94
N VAL A 30 5.65 -2.87 -20.30
CA VAL A 30 4.71 -1.87 -20.80
C VAL A 30 5.31 -1.24 -22.04
N ALA A 31 4.56 -1.23 -23.15
CA ALA A 31 5.05 -0.77 -24.46
C ALA A 31 6.41 -1.39 -24.87
N GLY A 32 6.61 -2.68 -24.56
CA GLY A 32 7.81 -3.43 -24.94
C GLY A 32 9.01 -3.31 -23.99
N LEU A 33 8.98 -2.43 -22.99
CA LEU A 33 10.05 -2.23 -22.00
C LEU A 33 9.56 -2.51 -20.58
N ARG A 34 10.43 -3.00 -19.70
CA ARG A 34 10.11 -3.13 -18.26
C ARG A 34 10.23 -1.76 -17.60
N ARG A 35 9.08 -1.13 -17.32
CA ARG A 35 8.95 0.24 -16.80
C ARG A 35 8.60 0.22 -15.30
N PRO A 36 9.10 1.16 -14.49
CA PRO A 36 8.69 1.29 -13.09
C PRO A 36 7.24 1.74 -12.96
N LEU A 37 6.49 1.09 -12.07
CA LEU A 37 5.09 1.42 -11.76
C LEU A 37 4.89 1.87 -10.31
N ALA A 38 5.82 1.53 -9.41
CA ALA A 38 5.89 2.10 -8.08
C ALA A 38 7.32 2.00 -7.54
N VAL A 39 7.68 2.96 -6.68
CA VAL A 39 8.95 2.96 -5.96
C VAL A 39 8.69 3.31 -4.49
N VAL A 40 9.24 2.51 -3.58
CA VAL A 40 9.18 2.75 -2.13
C VAL A 40 10.59 2.63 -1.58
N SER A 41 11.00 3.54 -0.71
CA SER A 41 12.26 3.46 0.02
C SER A 41 12.01 3.16 1.50
N SER A 42 12.94 2.43 2.10
CA SER A 42 13.03 2.22 3.54
C SER A 42 14.41 2.65 3.99
N ILE A 43 14.47 3.60 4.91
CA ILE A 43 15.72 4.17 5.41
C ILE A 43 16.02 3.51 6.74
N GLY A 44 17.14 2.79 6.84
CA GLY A 44 17.58 2.20 8.10
C GLY A 44 18.20 3.24 9.02
N ASP A 45 17.97 3.09 10.33
CA ASP A 45 18.72 3.80 11.36
C ASP A 45 19.83 2.91 11.94
N THR A 46 20.96 3.53 12.29
CA THR A 46 22.08 2.88 12.99
C THR A 46 21.88 2.84 14.50
N ALA A 47 20.98 3.65 15.05
CA ALA A 47 20.77 3.74 16.49
C ALA A 47 19.97 2.56 17.05
N GLU A 48 19.19 1.86 16.21
CA GLU A 48 18.19 0.89 16.67
C GLU A 48 18.19 -0.36 15.78
N GLU A 49 18.60 -1.50 16.36
CA GLU A 49 18.62 -2.81 15.68
C GLU A 49 17.23 -3.27 15.20
N PHE A 50 16.16 -2.64 15.69
CA PHE A 50 14.78 -3.04 15.45
C PHE A 50 14.15 -2.43 14.18
N GLU A 51 14.70 -1.34 13.62
CA GLU A 51 14.13 -0.66 12.45
C GLU A 51 14.85 -0.96 11.12
N SER A 52 16.05 -1.54 11.18
CA SER A 52 16.84 -1.82 9.98
C SER A 52 16.29 -3.04 9.22
N LEU A 53 15.98 -2.87 7.92
CA LEU A 53 15.60 -3.97 7.03
C LEU A 53 16.82 -4.81 6.61
N GLN A 54 17.51 -5.43 7.58
CA GLN A 54 18.65 -6.31 7.36
C GLN A 54 18.31 -7.75 7.72
N GLY A 55 18.93 -8.72 7.06
CA GLY A 55 18.65 -10.14 7.30
C GLY A 55 17.17 -10.51 7.09
N TYR A 56 16.59 -11.19 8.08
CA TYR A 56 15.21 -11.71 8.02
C TYR A 56 14.16 -10.63 7.72
N PRO A 57 14.11 -9.46 8.39
CA PRO A 57 13.21 -8.36 8.06
C PRO A 57 13.07 -8.05 6.56
N LEU A 58 14.19 -7.94 5.82
CA LEU A 58 14.14 -7.70 4.37
C LEU A 58 13.46 -8.84 3.62
N THR A 59 13.79 -10.09 3.97
CA THR A 59 13.20 -11.26 3.33
C THR A 59 11.72 -11.40 3.65
N ALA A 60 11.29 -11.00 4.85
CA ALA A 60 9.89 -10.93 5.23
C ALA A 60 9.13 -9.88 4.39
N CYS A 61 9.71 -8.70 4.18
CA CYS A 61 9.16 -7.70 3.24
C CYS A 61 9.05 -8.27 1.81
N CYS A 62 10.10 -8.94 1.30
CA CYS A 62 10.06 -9.56 -0.02
C CYS A 62 8.93 -10.58 -0.14
N ARG A 63 8.78 -11.47 0.86
CA ARG A 63 7.69 -12.44 0.92
C ARG A 63 6.34 -11.74 0.89
N ARG A 64 6.17 -10.71 1.72
CA ARG A 64 4.91 -9.97 1.85
C ARG A 64 4.52 -9.27 0.55
N ILE A 65 5.47 -8.63 -0.12
CA ILE A 65 5.26 -7.99 -1.42
C ILE A 65 4.78 -9.03 -2.43
N LEU A 66 5.43 -10.20 -2.48
CA LEU A 66 5.01 -11.29 -3.36
C LEU A 66 3.60 -11.80 -3.03
N THR A 67 3.26 -12.00 -1.75
CA THR A 67 1.91 -12.41 -1.34
C THR A 67 0.86 -11.38 -1.79
N ILE A 68 1.11 -10.08 -1.63
CA ILE A 68 0.17 -9.02 -2.04
C ILE A 68 -0.04 -9.03 -3.55
N PHE A 69 1.03 -9.07 -4.35
CA PHE A 69 0.90 -9.02 -5.80
C PHE A 69 0.36 -10.32 -6.41
N ALA A 70 0.57 -11.47 -5.76
CA ALA A 70 0.04 -12.77 -6.17
C ALA A 70 -1.41 -13.03 -5.72
N ASP A 71 -1.96 -12.19 -4.83
CA ASP A 71 -3.33 -12.35 -4.37
C ASP A 71 -4.32 -11.99 -5.47
N ALA A 72 -5.14 -12.97 -5.87
CA ALA A 72 -6.11 -12.84 -6.94
C ALA A 72 -7.11 -11.69 -6.72
N ALA A 73 -7.41 -11.31 -5.47
CA ALA A 73 -8.32 -10.20 -5.16
C ALA A 73 -7.75 -8.82 -5.54
N ASN A 74 -6.42 -8.75 -5.78
CA ASN A 74 -5.71 -7.54 -6.19
C ASN A 74 -5.50 -7.50 -7.72
N HIS A 75 -5.54 -8.65 -8.41
CA HIS A 75 -5.20 -8.75 -9.83
C HIS A 75 -6.02 -7.83 -10.75
N PRO A 76 -7.35 -7.67 -10.60
CA PRO A 76 -8.12 -6.80 -11.50
C PRO A 76 -7.66 -5.33 -11.43
N ALA A 77 -7.38 -4.83 -10.23
CA ALA A 77 -6.90 -3.46 -10.03
C ALA A 77 -5.47 -3.28 -10.57
N ILE A 78 -4.58 -4.26 -10.31
CA ILE A 78 -3.20 -4.23 -10.84
C ILE A 78 -3.19 -4.24 -12.36
N ARG A 79 -3.93 -5.16 -12.99
CA ARG A 79 -4.01 -5.25 -14.46
C ARG A 79 -4.52 -3.96 -15.06
N ALA A 80 -5.53 -3.35 -14.44
CA ALA A 80 -6.10 -2.11 -14.96
C ALA A 80 -5.14 -0.91 -14.80
N GLU A 81 -4.36 -0.81 -13.72
CA GLU A 81 -3.29 0.20 -13.64
C GLU A 81 -2.13 -0.07 -14.61
N VAL A 82 -1.75 -1.33 -14.85
CA VAL A 82 -0.77 -1.72 -15.89
C VAL A 82 -1.29 -1.33 -17.28
N SER A 83 -2.58 -1.54 -17.56
CA SER A 83 -3.23 -1.09 -18.80
C SER A 83 -3.15 0.43 -18.98
N LEU A 84 -3.37 1.21 -17.93
CA LEU A 84 -3.21 2.67 -17.97
C LEU A 84 -1.75 3.09 -18.15
N ALA A 85 -0.81 2.33 -17.58
CA ALA A 85 0.62 2.58 -17.76
C ALA A 85 1.05 2.46 -19.23
N ALA A 86 0.43 1.55 -20.00
CA ALA A 86 0.70 1.38 -21.43
C ALA A 86 0.52 2.65 -22.23
N GLU A 87 -0.48 3.46 -21.90
CA GLU A 87 -0.71 4.73 -22.57
C GLU A 87 0.13 5.86 -21.96
N TYR A 88 0.27 5.89 -20.64
CA TYR A 88 1.11 6.87 -19.94
C TYR A 88 2.55 6.88 -20.45
N TYR A 89 3.12 5.71 -20.71
CA TYR A 89 4.48 5.58 -21.26
C TYR A 89 4.56 5.69 -22.80
N ALA A 90 3.43 5.73 -23.52
CA ALA A 90 3.39 5.66 -24.98
C ALA A 90 3.20 7.01 -25.71
N THR A 91 3.32 8.16 -25.05
CA THR A 91 2.86 9.44 -25.63
C THR A 91 3.71 9.97 -26.81
N ASP A 92 2.97 10.36 -27.87
CA ASP A 92 3.24 11.12 -29.11
C ASP A 92 4.68 11.44 -29.56
N GLY A 93 5.06 10.86 -30.71
CA GLY A 93 6.07 11.42 -31.61
C GLY A 93 7.53 11.24 -31.16
N ASN A 94 8.05 10.01 -31.23
CA ASN A 94 9.47 9.66 -31.06
C ASN A 94 10.18 10.06 -29.74
N SER A 95 9.55 10.82 -28.84
CA SER A 95 10.11 11.14 -27.53
C SER A 95 9.47 10.27 -26.46
N GLU A 96 10.17 9.22 -26.02
CA GLU A 96 9.78 8.50 -24.79
C GLU A 96 9.65 9.49 -23.63
N CYS A 97 8.60 9.36 -22.81
CA CYS A 97 8.50 10.06 -21.54
C CYS A 97 9.62 9.55 -20.61
N ARG A 98 10.81 10.13 -20.74
CA ARG A 98 11.90 10.00 -19.79
C ARG A 98 11.80 11.17 -18.84
N ALA A 99 11.06 10.97 -17.76
CA ALA A 99 11.23 11.83 -16.60
C ALA A 99 12.71 11.79 -16.18
N GLU A 100 13.28 12.94 -15.84
CA GLU A 100 14.67 13.02 -15.39
C GLU A 100 14.93 12.04 -14.24
N PRO A 101 16.03 11.27 -14.29
CA PRO A 101 16.38 10.36 -13.21
C PRO A 101 16.42 11.06 -11.86
N VAL A 102 15.73 10.50 -10.87
CA VAL A 102 15.74 11.00 -9.50
C VAL A 102 16.71 10.15 -8.67
N GLU A 103 17.77 10.79 -8.15
CA GLU A 103 18.74 10.08 -7.32
C GLU A 103 18.23 9.90 -5.89
N LEU A 104 18.47 8.69 -5.35
CA LEU A 104 18.27 8.38 -3.93
C LEU A 104 19.13 9.32 -3.05
N PRO A 105 18.68 9.66 -1.84
CA PRO A 105 19.44 10.59 -1.00
C PRO A 105 20.80 10.01 -0.64
N GLU A 106 21.82 10.87 -0.65
CA GLU A 106 23.13 10.53 -0.10
C GLU A 106 23.00 10.41 1.42
N LEU A 107 22.83 9.17 1.88
CA LEU A 107 22.82 8.84 3.29
C LEU A 107 24.26 8.57 3.73
N THR A 108 24.58 9.05 4.93
CA THR A 108 25.77 8.61 5.66
C THR A 108 25.32 8.19 7.04
N ARG A 109 25.74 7.00 7.51
CA ARG A 109 25.52 6.47 8.88
C ARG A 109 25.80 7.44 10.05
N ARG A 110 26.33 8.64 9.78
CA ARG A 110 26.72 9.66 10.78
C ARG A 110 25.84 10.92 10.79
N LYS A 111 24.91 11.10 9.85
CA LYS A 111 24.07 12.33 9.77
C LYS A 111 22.59 11.99 9.87
N HIS A 112 21.97 12.40 10.97
CA HIS A 112 20.56 12.13 11.28
C HIS A 112 19.56 13.15 10.70
N GLN A 113 20.02 14.25 10.09
CA GLN A 113 19.17 15.46 9.98
C GLN A 113 18.41 15.74 8.67
N GLU A 114 18.54 14.94 7.60
CA GLU A 114 17.81 15.23 6.34
C GLU A 114 17.15 13.99 5.73
N ARG A 115 16.22 13.37 6.45
CA ARG A 115 15.47 12.18 5.99
C ARG A 115 14.04 12.47 5.46
N ARG A 116 13.59 13.73 5.46
CA ARG A 116 12.22 14.11 5.03
C ARG A 116 12.24 14.76 3.65
N ARG A 117 11.50 14.18 2.70
CA ARG A 117 11.41 14.69 1.32
C ARG A 117 10.01 15.25 1.00
N PRO A 118 9.91 16.38 0.26
CA PRO A 118 8.66 17.12 0.08
C PRO A 118 7.69 16.54 -0.96
N TRP A 119 8.12 15.61 -1.82
CA TRP A 119 7.26 15.04 -2.88
C TRP A 119 6.21 14.06 -2.38
N ASN A 120 6.43 13.45 -1.21
CA ASN A 120 5.49 12.50 -0.59
C ASN A 120 4.13 13.11 -0.20
N ARG A 121 3.92 14.42 -0.45
CA ARG A 121 2.69 15.17 -0.11
C ARG A 121 2.16 16.07 -1.22
N THR A 122 2.96 16.33 -2.25
CA THR A 122 2.68 17.34 -3.28
C THR A 122 2.28 16.75 -4.63
N ARG A 123 2.79 15.56 -4.98
CA ARG A 123 2.50 14.93 -6.27
C ARG A 123 1.38 13.89 -6.15
N VAL A 124 0.46 13.89 -7.10
CA VAL A 124 -0.52 12.82 -7.26
C VAL A 124 0.19 11.56 -7.74
N CYS A 125 -0.03 10.44 -7.06
CA CYS A 125 0.55 9.16 -7.44
C CYS A 125 -0.08 8.65 -8.73
N GLU A 126 0.75 8.31 -9.72
CA GLU A 126 0.32 7.88 -11.06
C GLU A 126 -0.50 6.59 -11.00
N PHE A 127 0.01 5.58 -10.29
CA PHE A 127 -0.58 4.24 -10.12
C PHE A 127 -0.84 3.97 -8.63
N PRO A 128 -1.87 4.61 -8.03
CA PRO A 128 -2.05 4.63 -6.59
C PRO A 128 -2.32 3.25 -5.96
N PHE A 129 -2.95 2.31 -6.67
CA PHE A 129 -3.18 0.97 -6.14
C PHE A 129 -1.89 0.15 -6.06
N ILE A 130 -1.12 0.07 -7.15
CA ILE A 130 0.18 -0.61 -7.19
C ILE A 130 1.15 0.01 -6.17
N ALA A 131 1.16 1.34 -6.06
CA ALA A 131 1.94 2.04 -5.05
C ALA A 131 1.52 1.71 -3.61
N ALA A 132 0.22 1.63 -3.33
CA ALA A 132 -0.30 1.22 -2.03
C ALA A 132 0.03 -0.24 -1.70
N CYS A 133 -0.03 -1.15 -2.68
CA CYS A 133 0.40 -2.54 -2.53
C CYS A 133 1.88 -2.61 -2.11
N LEU A 134 2.75 -1.87 -2.81
CA LEU A 134 4.18 -1.85 -2.50
C LEU A 134 4.46 -1.23 -1.12
N LEU A 135 3.84 -0.09 -0.82
CA LEU A 135 4.04 0.61 0.46
C LEU A 135 3.67 -0.27 1.65
N GLN A 136 2.52 -0.94 1.59
CA GLN A 136 2.06 -1.85 2.64
C GLN A 136 2.91 -3.11 2.72
N GLY A 137 3.41 -3.61 1.59
CA GLY A 137 4.31 -4.76 1.55
C GLY A 137 5.68 -4.51 2.17
N VAL A 138 6.19 -3.26 2.05
CA VAL A 138 7.42 -2.82 2.71
C VAL A 138 7.16 -2.51 4.18
N GLY A 139 6.10 -1.74 4.48
CA GLY A 139 5.88 -1.13 5.78
C GLY A 139 5.30 -2.05 6.85
N PHE A 140 4.80 -3.25 6.50
CA PHE A 140 4.12 -4.11 7.46
C PHE A 140 4.30 -5.62 7.19
N ASP A 141 4.75 -6.36 8.20
CA ASP A 141 4.80 -7.83 8.20
C ASP A 141 3.64 -8.42 9.01
N ALA A 142 2.63 -8.94 8.31
CA ALA A 142 1.47 -9.58 8.92
C ALA A 142 1.79 -10.84 9.75
N HIS A 143 2.97 -11.45 9.58
CA HIS A 143 3.35 -12.63 10.35
C HIS A 143 3.84 -12.27 11.75
N THR A 144 4.75 -11.30 11.85
CA THR A 144 5.37 -10.87 13.11
C THR A 144 4.72 -9.65 13.74
N GLY A 145 3.81 -8.97 13.02
CA GLY A 145 3.23 -7.70 13.45
C GLY A 145 4.21 -6.53 13.39
N ARG A 146 5.45 -6.75 12.91
CA ARG A 146 6.48 -5.72 12.81
C ARG A 146 6.17 -4.72 11.69
N THR A 147 6.58 -3.48 11.94
CA THR A 147 6.49 -2.40 10.98
C THR A 147 7.89 -1.97 10.55
N ALA A 148 7.98 -1.32 9.39
CA ALA A 148 9.22 -0.75 8.89
C ALA A 148 8.97 0.64 8.33
N PRO A 149 9.94 1.56 8.44
CA PRO A 149 9.82 2.86 7.82
C PRO A 149 9.71 2.69 6.30
N ALA A 150 8.63 3.20 5.71
CA ALA A 150 8.37 3.09 4.27
C ALA A 150 7.92 4.45 3.71
N LEU A 151 8.57 4.87 2.63
CA LEU A 151 8.37 6.18 2.00
C LEU A 151 8.18 6.00 0.50
N LEU A 152 7.18 6.67 -0.06
CA LEU A 152 6.96 6.66 -1.51
C LEU A 152 8.02 7.51 -2.22
N GLU A 153 8.54 7.00 -3.34
CA GLU A 153 9.51 7.67 -4.19
C GLU A 153 8.96 7.87 -5.63
N PRO A 154 9.47 8.85 -6.39
CA PRO A 154 9.04 9.07 -7.77
C PRO A 154 9.36 7.88 -8.68
N LEU A 155 8.54 7.65 -9.72
CA LEU A 155 8.78 6.56 -10.68
C LEU A 155 10.14 6.64 -11.40
N ALA A 156 10.69 7.85 -11.55
CA ALA A 156 11.99 8.09 -12.17
C ALA A 156 13.19 7.81 -11.24
N THR A 157 12.95 7.29 -10.03
CA THR A 157 14.01 6.98 -9.08
C THR A 157 14.97 5.95 -9.65
N VAL A 158 16.28 6.16 -9.45
CA VAL A 158 17.33 5.25 -9.90
C VAL A 158 18.20 4.79 -8.74
N TYR A 159 18.67 3.54 -8.85
CA TYR A 159 19.65 2.91 -7.99
C TYR A 159 21.05 3.03 -8.59
N ARG A 160 22.02 3.37 -7.74
CA ARG A 160 23.44 3.45 -8.08
C ARG A 160 24.24 2.46 -7.24
N ASP A 161 25.00 1.60 -7.91
CA ASP A 161 25.87 0.61 -7.24
C ASP A 161 27.07 1.22 -6.51
N SER A 162 27.32 2.52 -6.68
CA SER A 162 28.27 3.31 -5.90
C SER A 162 27.71 3.76 -4.55
N SER A 163 26.42 3.54 -4.30
CA SER A 163 25.80 3.93 -3.05
C SER A 163 26.27 3.06 -1.90
N THR A 164 26.71 3.69 -0.81
CA THR A 164 27.24 3.00 0.37
C THR A 164 26.18 2.59 1.39
N GLU A 165 24.94 3.07 1.25
CA GLU A 165 23.86 2.75 2.20
C GLU A 165 22.69 2.01 1.56
N TRP A 166 22.52 2.16 0.24
CA TRP A 166 21.36 1.65 -0.47
C TRP A 166 21.60 0.25 -1.05
N GLY A 167 20.66 -0.64 -0.75
CA GLY A 167 20.35 -1.83 -1.53
C GLY A 167 19.10 -1.60 -2.37
N MET A 168 18.80 -2.56 -3.23
CA MET A 168 17.64 -2.55 -4.10
C MET A 168 16.90 -3.89 -4.06
N VAL A 169 15.58 -3.85 -4.04
CA VAL A 169 14.69 -4.99 -4.32
C VAL A 169 13.87 -4.66 -5.57
N VAL A 170 13.76 -5.60 -6.48
CA VAL A 170 12.98 -5.43 -7.72
C VAL A 170 11.95 -6.53 -7.80
N VAL A 171 10.70 -6.17 -8.09
CA VAL A 171 9.58 -7.08 -8.29
C VAL A 171 9.00 -6.83 -9.67
N ASP A 172 8.94 -7.87 -10.48
CA ASP A 172 8.42 -7.83 -11.84
C ASP A 172 7.03 -8.46 -11.87
N ILE A 173 6.03 -7.62 -12.12
CA ILE A 173 4.60 -7.96 -12.14
C ILE A 173 4.05 -8.04 -13.56
N THR A 174 4.92 -8.22 -14.56
CA THR A 174 4.51 -8.41 -15.96
C THR A 174 3.49 -9.55 -16.11
N ASP A 175 3.70 -10.63 -15.36
CA ASP A 175 2.79 -11.77 -15.27
C ASP A 175 2.44 -12.00 -13.80
N LEU A 176 1.17 -11.79 -13.44
CA LEU A 176 0.69 -11.92 -12.05
C LEU A 176 0.63 -13.38 -11.59
N ASP A 177 0.58 -14.33 -12.52
CA ASP A 177 0.62 -15.77 -12.19
C ASP A 177 2.07 -16.27 -12.08
N ALA A 178 3.06 -15.49 -12.55
CA ALA A 178 4.48 -15.83 -12.55
C ALA A 178 5.36 -14.63 -12.16
N ILE A 179 5.04 -14.01 -11.02
CA ILE A 179 5.77 -12.85 -10.48
C ILE A 179 7.24 -13.24 -10.24
N ARG A 180 8.15 -12.30 -10.52
CA ARG A 180 9.58 -12.48 -10.28
C ARG A 180 10.09 -11.45 -9.29
N TYR A 181 11.14 -11.79 -8.53
CA TYR A 181 11.76 -10.84 -7.61
C TYR A 181 13.29 -10.89 -7.64
N GLY A 182 13.94 -9.94 -7.00
CA GLY A 182 15.40 -9.98 -6.87
C GLY A 182 15.93 -8.99 -5.85
N ILE A 183 16.97 -9.38 -5.14
CA ILE A 183 17.67 -8.56 -4.16
C ILE A 183 19.05 -8.20 -4.71
N VAL A 184 19.41 -6.91 -4.68
CA VAL A 184 20.71 -6.37 -5.06
C VAL A 184 21.26 -5.59 -3.87
N GLY A 185 22.47 -5.94 -3.45
CA GLY A 185 23.15 -5.27 -2.34
C GLY A 185 24.64 -5.58 -2.37
N PHE A 186 25.45 -4.59 -2.05
CA PHE A 186 26.89 -4.68 -2.03
C PHE A 186 27.42 -4.52 -0.62
N ALA A 187 28.51 -5.24 -0.32
CA ALA A 187 29.15 -5.16 0.98
C ALA A 187 29.80 -3.80 1.18
N VAL A 188 29.63 -3.24 2.38
CA VAL A 188 30.22 -1.96 2.77
C VAL A 188 31.03 -2.11 4.05
N SER A 189 32.17 -1.41 4.11
CA SER A 189 33.05 -1.41 5.29
C SER A 189 33.64 -0.02 5.50
N ILE A 190 33.88 0.32 6.77
CA ILE A 190 34.65 1.52 7.11
C ILE A 190 36.07 1.27 6.64
N SER A 191 36.50 2.01 5.63
CA SER A 191 37.81 1.84 5.00
C SER A 191 38.71 3.02 5.32
N ILE A 192 39.99 2.73 5.54
CA ILE A 192 41.03 3.72 5.85
C ILE A 192 41.96 3.79 4.64
N LEU A 193 42.22 5.01 4.15
CA LEU A 193 43.17 5.21 3.06
C LEU A 193 44.60 5.02 3.60
N VAL A 194 45.37 4.17 2.94
CA VAL A 194 46.82 4.04 3.16
C VAL A 194 47.52 4.83 2.05
N PRO A 195 47.91 6.09 2.29
CA PRO A 195 48.43 6.96 1.23
C PRO A 195 49.90 6.70 0.89
N SER A 196 50.65 6.05 1.79
CA SER A 196 52.07 5.76 1.60
C SER A 196 52.50 4.49 2.36
N LYS A 197 53.63 3.92 1.94
CA LYS A 197 54.25 2.74 2.57
C LYS A 197 54.65 2.97 4.04
N GLU A 198 54.93 4.22 4.43
CA GLU A 198 55.25 4.60 5.82
C GLU A 198 54.03 4.53 6.73
N ARG A 199 52.84 4.81 6.19
CA ARG A 199 51.56 4.73 6.90
C ARG A 199 51.10 3.28 7.11
N GLU A 200 51.44 2.36 6.20
CA GLU A 200 51.05 0.95 6.22
C GLU A 200 51.49 0.20 7.50
N GLY A 201 52.63 0.59 8.10
CA GLY A 201 53.15 0.03 9.35
C GLY A 201 52.82 0.81 10.61
N SER A 202 52.00 1.87 10.53
CA SER A 202 51.75 2.75 11.68
C SER A 202 50.82 2.07 12.70
N PRO A 203 51.21 1.99 13.99
CA PRO A 203 50.33 1.49 15.05
C PRO A 203 49.09 2.38 15.26
N PHE A 204 49.08 3.57 14.66
CA PHE A 204 47.97 4.52 14.72
C PHE A 204 46.97 4.39 13.56
N LEU A 205 47.13 3.40 12.68
CA LEU A 205 46.24 3.19 11.53
C LEU A 205 44.78 3.01 11.94
N PHE A 206 44.51 2.39 13.09
CA PHE A 206 43.16 2.09 13.58
C PHE A 206 42.75 2.94 14.79
N GLY A 207 43.57 3.91 15.22
CA GLY A 207 43.25 4.81 16.32
C GLY A 207 44.46 5.56 16.88
N ASP A 208 44.25 6.51 17.79
CA ASP A 208 45.32 7.33 18.38
C ASP A 208 46.11 6.64 19.53
N GLY A 209 45.87 5.33 19.75
CA GLY A 209 46.44 4.57 20.87
C GLY A 209 45.77 4.85 22.22
N MET A 210 44.79 5.77 22.28
CA MET A 210 44.01 6.13 23.48
C MET A 210 42.56 5.59 23.44
N GLY A 211 42.31 4.60 22.57
CA GLY A 211 41.00 3.96 22.42
C GLY A 211 40.01 4.71 21.51
N ARG A 212 40.41 5.79 20.81
CA ARG A 212 39.56 6.41 19.79
C ARG A 212 39.74 5.70 18.45
N PRO A 213 38.66 5.18 17.82
CA PRO A 213 38.77 4.56 16.51
C PRO A 213 39.19 5.57 15.45
N ALA A 214 40.05 5.16 14.51
CA ALA A 214 40.46 6.00 13.39
C ALA A 214 39.25 6.44 12.54
N GLU A 215 39.27 7.70 12.07
CA GLU A 215 38.26 8.21 11.14
C GLU A 215 38.43 7.57 9.75
N GLY A 216 37.71 6.47 9.50
CA GLY A 216 37.56 5.88 8.17
C GLY A 216 36.33 6.40 7.41
N SER A 217 36.34 6.23 6.09
CA SER A 217 35.19 6.51 5.22
C SER A 217 34.46 5.21 4.89
N LEU A 218 33.12 5.21 4.96
CA LEU A 218 32.34 4.06 4.51
C LEU A 218 32.48 3.90 2.99
N LYS A 219 32.78 2.69 2.53
CA LYS A 219 32.93 2.38 1.11
C LYS A 219 32.32 1.04 0.76
N VAL A 220 31.84 0.93 -0.48
CA VAL A 220 31.53 -0.35 -1.11
C VAL A 220 32.85 -1.08 -1.36
N ILE A 221 32.98 -2.29 -0.83
CA ILE A 221 34.21 -3.11 -0.94
C ILE A 221 34.12 -4.17 -2.04
N ASP A 222 32.93 -4.41 -2.58
CA ASP A 222 32.75 -5.34 -3.69
C ASP A 222 33.35 -4.72 -4.97
N ASP A 223 34.53 -5.19 -5.39
CA ASP A 223 35.19 -4.74 -6.63
C ASP A 223 34.36 -5.09 -7.88
N LEU A 224 33.78 -6.29 -7.89
CA LEU A 224 32.91 -6.76 -8.96
C LEU A 224 31.44 -6.55 -8.59
N ARG A 225 30.77 -5.69 -9.35
CA ARG A 225 29.37 -5.31 -9.13
C ARG A 225 28.50 -5.72 -10.33
N PRO A 226 28.29 -7.04 -10.56
CA PRO A 226 27.51 -7.51 -11.69
C PRO A 226 26.03 -7.12 -11.53
N ARG A 227 25.38 -6.77 -12.65
CA ARG A 227 23.96 -6.44 -12.71
C ARG A 227 23.04 -7.65 -12.59
N ARG A 228 23.17 -8.38 -11.49
CA ARG A 228 22.45 -9.64 -11.27
C ARG A 228 21.80 -9.65 -9.90
N ALA A 229 20.49 -9.90 -9.90
CA ALA A 229 19.74 -10.13 -8.68
C ALA A 229 20.14 -11.42 -7.96
N MET A 230 20.02 -11.41 -6.64
CA MET A 230 20.20 -12.55 -5.75
C MET A 230 18.83 -13.00 -5.21
N SER A 231 18.71 -14.29 -4.91
CA SER A 231 17.59 -14.81 -4.11
C SER A 231 17.74 -14.42 -2.65
N ALA A 232 16.65 -14.51 -1.88
CA ALA A 232 16.67 -14.30 -0.43
C ALA A 232 17.71 -15.20 0.27
N ALA A 233 17.77 -16.48 -0.09
CA ALA A 233 18.76 -17.41 0.48
C ALA A 233 20.20 -16.96 0.20
N LYS A 234 20.50 -16.56 -1.04
CA LYS A 234 21.84 -16.07 -1.41
C LYS A 234 22.19 -14.75 -0.71
N TYR A 235 21.21 -13.87 -0.51
CA TYR A 235 21.36 -12.65 0.27
C TYR A 235 21.72 -12.94 1.74
N MET A 236 20.97 -13.83 2.41
CA MET A 236 21.24 -14.23 3.80
C MET A 236 22.65 -14.83 3.94
N THR A 237 23.05 -15.73 3.02
CA THR A 237 24.40 -16.32 3.03
C THR A 237 25.49 -15.31 2.74
N LYS A 238 25.30 -14.38 1.78
CA LYS A 238 26.32 -13.38 1.39
C LYS A 238 26.73 -12.49 2.57
N PHE A 239 25.79 -12.14 3.43
CA PHE A 239 26.00 -11.22 4.55
C PHE A 239 26.00 -11.92 5.92
N GLU A 240 26.07 -13.26 5.93
CA GLU A 240 26.16 -14.08 7.15
C GLU A 240 25.03 -13.81 8.17
N TYR A 241 23.82 -13.51 7.68
CA TYR A 241 22.67 -13.29 8.56
C TYR A 241 22.13 -14.62 9.07
N GLU A 242 21.88 -14.70 10.37
CA GLU A 242 21.22 -15.85 10.99
C GLU A 242 19.75 -15.94 10.54
N VAL A 243 19.27 -17.18 10.37
CA VAL A 243 17.86 -17.46 10.10
C VAL A 243 17.16 -17.64 11.45
N PRO A 244 16.22 -16.77 11.83
CA PRO A 244 15.51 -16.91 13.10
C PRO A 244 14.77 -18.25 13.20
N SER A 245 14.63 -18.80 14.41
CA SER A 245 13.91 -20.07 14.64
C SER A 245 12.42 -20.02 14.28
N TYR A 246 11.82 -18.83 14.30
CA TYR A 246 10.44 -18.56 13.86
C TYR A 246 10.35 -18.21 12.37
N ALA A 247 11.48 -18.05 11.69
CA ALA A 247 11.48 -17.77 10.27
C ALA A 247 11.14 -19.06 9.52
N ASP A 248 9.89 -19.14 9.06
CA ASP A 248 9.56 -20.04 7.98
C ASP A 248 10.33 -19.55 6.74
N THR A 249 11.44 -20.23 6.40
CA THR A 249 12.23 -19.96 5.20
C THR A 249 11.34 -20.23 4.00
N SER A 250 10.58 -19.21 3.63
CA SER A 250 9.35 -19.39 2.88
C SER A 250 9.61 -20.12 1.57
N GLU A 251 8.98 -21.29 1.46
CA GLU A 251 8.88 -22.07 0.23
C GLU A 251 8.49 -21.20 -0.97
N LEU A 252 7.71 -20.13 -0.74
CA LEU A 252 7.38 -19.11 -1.73
C LEU A 252 8.63 -18.46 -2.32
N LEU A 253 9.47 -17.82 -1.51
CA LEU A 253 10.68 -17.12 -1.98
C LEU A 253 11.69 -18.05 -2.66
N ALA A 254 11.72 -19.32 -2.26
CA ALA A 254 12.57 -20.34 -2.87
C ALA A 254 12.06 -20.79 -4.25
N ARG A 255 10.74 -20.80 -4.47
CA ARG A 255 10.10 -21.18 -5.73
C ARG A 255 9.93 -20.02 -6.71
N THR A 256 9.88 -18.78 -6.21
CA THR A 256 9.73 -17.59 -7.06
C THR A 256 10.97 -17.37 -7.92
N GLN A 257 10.76 -17.13 -9.20
CA GLN A 257 11.83 -16.89 -10.16
C GLN A 257 12.53 -15.54 -9.90
N LEU A 258 13.80 -15.46 -10.27
CA LEU A 258 14.56 -14.22 -10.18
C LEU A 258 14.28 -13.30 -11.38
N VAL A 259 14.32 -11.99 -11.15
CA VAL A 259 14.23 -11.00 -12.22
C VAL A 259 15.44 -11.07 -13.16
N ASP A 260 15.18 -10.85 -14.44
CA ASP A 260 16.21 -10.71 -15.46
C ASP A 260 16.92 -9.36 -15.37
N THR A 261 18.12 -9.27 -15.95
CA THR A 261 18.85 -8.00 -16.08
C THR A 261 18.05 -6.90 -16.78
N VAL A 262 17.17 -7.28 -17.72
CA VAL A 262 16.31 -6.35 -18.47
C VAL A 262 15.33 -5.60 -17.55
N ALA A 263 14.83 -6.23 -16.48
CA ALA A 263 13.96 -5.58 -15.48
C ALA A 263 14.65 -4.42 -14.76
N MET A 264 15.97 -4.45 -14.67
CA MET A 264 16.77 -3.46 -13.95
C MET A 264 17.30 -2.35 -14.86
N SER A 265 17.08 -2.43 -16.18
CA SER A 265 17.72 -1.54 -17.16
C SER A 265 17.45 -0.05 -16.93
N LEU A 266 16.20 0.31 -16.59
CA LEU A 266 15.81 1.71 -16.37
C LEU A 266 16.06 2.18 -14.93
N ILE A 267 15.93 1.28 -13.95
CA ILE A 267 16.07 1.61 -12.53
C ILE A 267 17.52 1.49 -12.03
N TRP A 268 18.40 0.81 -12.76
CA TRP A 268 19.84 0.72 -12.50
C TRP A 268 20.61 0.94 -13.82
N PRO A 269 20.67 2.20 -14.33
CA PRO A 269 21.31 2.52 -15.61
C PRO A 269 22.83 2.36 -15.55
N SER A 270 23.48 1.96 -16.65
CA SER A 270 24.95 1.81 -16.73
C SER A 270 25.61 3.17 -16.59
N GLY A 271 26.63 3.29 -15.74
CA GLY A 271 27.38 4.54 -15.53
C GLY A 271 28.10 5.11 -16.77
N HIS A 272 27.88 4.52 -17.95
CA HIS A 272 28.39 4.97 -19.26
C HIS A 272 27.29 5.45 -20.22
N ASP A 273 26.03 5.55 -19.79
CA ASP A 273 24.93 5.97 -20.67
C ASP A 273 24.75 7.50 -20.66
N ASP A 274 25.75 8.24 -21.13
CA ASP A 274 25.55 9.62 -21.66
C ASP A 274 24.92 9.61 -23.06
N GLY A 275 24.52 8.44 -23.56
CA GLY A 275 24.03 8.34 -24.94
C GLY A 275 23.55 6.96 -25.35
N VAL A 276 23.09 6.11 -24.43
CA VAL A 276 22.28 4.96 -24.87
C VAL A 276 20.90 5.51 -25.20
N HIS A 277 20.79 5.91 -26.47
CA HIS A 277 19.64 5.58 -27.28
C HIS A 277 19.33 4.09 -27.02
N LEU A 278 18.60 3.80 -25.95
CA LEU A 278 17.64 2.72 -26.03
C LEU A 278 16.83 3.18 -27.22
N LEU A 279 17.09 2.57 -28.37
CA LEU A 279 16.21 2.69 -29.52
C LEU A 279 14.82 2.67 -28.91
N PRO A 280 13.97 3.69 -29.18
CA PRO A 280 12.56 3.59 -28.81
C PRO A 280 12.22 2.16 -29.13
N SER A 281 11.79 1.39 -28.13
CA SER A 281 11.19 0.11 -28.47
C SER A 281 10.02 0.55 -29.30
N ILE A 282 10.27 0.53 -30.61
CA ILE A 282 9.35 0.64 -31.69
C ILE A 282 8.29 -0.35 -31.22
N LEU A 283 7.19 0.18 -30.63
CA LEU A 283 5.89 -0.49 -30.54
C LEU A 283 5.88 -1.37 -31.76
N PRO A 284 5.83 -2.70 -31.70
CA PRO A 284 6.22 -3.54 -32.84
C PRO A 284 5.63 -2.95 -34.14
N ILE A 285 6.43 -2.16 -34.88
CA ILE A 285 5.94 -1.34 -36.02
C ILE A 285 5.62 -2.29 -37.18
N GLY A 286 5.82 -3.59 -36.98
CA GLY A 286 5.33 -4.66 -37.81
C GLY A 286 3.97 -5.25 -37.44
N ILE A 287 3.32 -4.95 -36.29
CA ILE A 287 1.98 -5.53 -35.99
C ILE A 287 1.03 -5.17 -37.12
N GLU A 288 0.99 -3.90 -37.51
CA GLU A 288 0.12 -3.40 -38.58
C GLU A 288 0.41 -4.02 -39.96
N GLN A 289 1.62 -4.54 -40.14
CA GLN A 289 2.06 -5.24 -41.36
C GLN A 289 1.92 -6.76 -41.26
N THR A 290 1.56 -7.31 -40.09
CA THR A 290 1.29 -8.75 -39.99
C THR A 290 -0.03 -9.09 -40.68
N GLY A 291 -0.03 -10.15 -41.49
CA GLY A 291 -1.25 -10.64 -42.14
C GLY A 291 -2.38 -10.97 -41.14
N LYS A 292 -2.03 -11.29 -39.89
CA LYS A 292 -2.98 -11.54 -38.79
C LYS A 292 -3.68 -10.26 -38.32
N TYR A 293 -2.94 -9.18 -38.09
CA TYR A 293 -3.54 -7.89 -37.73
C TYR A 293 -4.41 -7.34 -38.86
N CYS A 294 -3.94 -7.38 -40.12
CA CYS A 294 -4.74 -6.93 -41.25
C CYS A 294 -6.07 -7.70 -41.36
N ALA A 295 -6.08 -9.00 -41.01
CA ALA A 295 -7.31 -9.81 -41.00
C ALA A 295 -8.27 -9.38 -39.87
N ILE A 296 -7.76 -9.17 -38.65
CA ILE A 296 -8.56 -8.72 -37.50
C ILE A 296 -9.08 -7.29 -37.72
N SER A 297 -8.26 -6.39 -38.23
CA SER A 297 -8.67 -5.02 -38.56
C SER A 297 -9.74 -4.98 -39.65
N ARG A 298 -9.61 -5.78 -40.72
CA ARG A 298 -10.67 -5.93 -41.72
C ARG A 298 -11.95 -6.55 -41.14
N PHE A 299 -11.83 -7.45 -40.17
CA PHE A 299 -12.98 -8.01 -39.47
C PHE A 299 -13.72 -6.91 -38.69
N VAL A 300 -13.01 -6.15 -37.85
CA VAL A 300 -13.59 -5.02 -37.10
C VAL A 300 -14.27 -4.03 -38.05
N GLN A 301 -13.58 -3.63 -39.13
CA GLN A 301 -14.16 -2.71 -40.12
C GLN A 301 -15.42 -3.29 -40.80
N ARG A 302 -15.44 -4.59 -41.09
CA ARG A 302 -16.63 -5.25 -41.66
C ARG A 302 -17.80 -5.25 -40.67
N VAL A 303 -17.57 -5.47 -39.39
CA VAL A 303 -18.61 -5.41 -38.36
C VAL A 303 -19.21 -4.00 -38.31
N ILE A 304 -18.36 -2.96 -38.30
CA ILE A 304 -18.79 -1.56 -38.35
C ILE A 304 -19.61 -1.28 -39.63
N ASN A 305 -19.17 -1.78 -40.79
CA ASN A 305 -19.88 -1.54 -42.04
C ASN A 305 -21.22 -2.30 -42.14
N LEU A 306 -21.35 -3.43 -41.44
CA LEU A 306 -22.54 -4.27 -41.42
C LEU A 306 -23.53 -3.89 -40.32
N ASP A 307 -23.27 -2.81 -39.57
CA ASP A 307 -24.01 -2.38 -38.39
C ASP A 307 -25.52 -2.08 -38.61
N GLN A 308 -25.96 -2.08 -39.87
CA GLN A 308 -27.38 -2.02 -40.26
C GLN A 308 -28.10 -3.38 -40.13
N TYR A 309 -27.37 -4.49 -40.08
CA TYR A 309 -27.88 -5.85 -39.95
C TYR A 309 -27.46 -6.41 -38.59
N TYR A 310 -28.39 -7.02 -37.85
CA TYR A 310 -28.07 -7.71 -36.60
C TYR A 310 -27.05 -8.81 -36.90
N PHE A 311 -25.80 -8.61 -36.47
CA PHE A 311 -24.68 -9.50 -36.75
C PHE A 311 -24.24 -10.15 -35.45
N ASP A 312 -24.60 -11.41 -35.27
CA ASP A 312 -24.20 -12.18 -34.09
C ASP A 312 -22.70 -12.54 -34.20
N LEU A 313 -21.89 -11.87 -33.38
CA LEU A 313 -20.45 -12.05 -33.33
C LEU A 313 -20.04 -13.43 -32.78
N SER A 314 -20.93 -14.13 -32.06
CA SER A 314 -20.64 -15.41 -31.40
C SER A 314 -20.21 -16.53 -32.36
N TYR A 315 -20.60 -16.42 -33.63
CA TYR A 315 -20.17 -17.33 -34.70
C TYR A 315 -18.68 -17.24 -35.03
N PHE A 316 -18.05 -16.09 -34.77
CA PHE A 316 -16.65 -15.83 -35.09
C PHE A 316 -15.73 -15.94 -33.88
N ASP A 317 -16.25 -15.84 -32.66
CA ASP A 317 -15.49 -15.88 -31.41
C ASP A 317 -14.51 -17.06 -31.35
N LYS A 318 -14.99 -18.29 -31.59
CA LYS A 318 -14.14 -19.49 -31.51
C LYS A 318 -12.98 -19.47 -32.50
N LYS A 319 -13.20 -18.97 -33.72
CA LYS A 319 -12.15 -18.90 -34.74
C LYS A 319 -11.21 -17.73 -34.47
N LEU A 320 -11.74 -16.60 -34.02
CA LEU A 320 -10.98 -15.38 -33.78
C LEU A 320 -10.08 -15.50 -32.55
N LEU A 321 -10.62 -16.05 -31.45
CA LEU A 321 -9.88 -16.29 -30.19
C LEU A 321 -8.90 -17.47 -30.27
N SER A 322 -9.02 -18.34 -31.29
CA SER A 322 -8.03 -19.42 -31.52
C SER A 322 -6.72 -18.95 -32.14
N ILE A 323 -6.64 -17.69 -32.59
CA ILE A 323 -5.42 -17.11 -33.15
C ILE A 323 -4.52 -16.66 -31.99
N PRO A 324 -3.23 -17.06 -31.94
CA PRO A 324 -2.32 -16.57 -30.90
C PRO A 324 -2.25 -15.04 -30.89
N ASN A 325 -2.35 -14.44 -29.70
CA ASN A 325 -2.39 -12.99 -29.45
C ASN A 325 -3.57 -12.27 -30.12
N SER A 326 -4.64 -12.99 -30.49
CA SER A 326 -5.82 -12.40 -31.12
C SER A 326 -6.47 -11.30 -30.31
N GLN A 327 -6.50 -11.45 -28.99
CA GLN A 327 -7.14 -10.52 -28.09
C GLN A 327 -6.40 -9.19 -28.06
N ASP A 328 -5.07 -9.20 -27.94
CA ASP A 328 -4.25 -7.98 -27.99
C ASP A 328 -4.39 -7.26 -29.35
N LEU A 329 -4.38 -8.03 -30.44
CA LEU A 329 -4.58 -7.50 -31.80
C LEU A 329 -5.98 -6.92 -31.99
N LEU A 330 -7.00 -7.57 -31.41
CA LEU A 330 -8.38 -7.10 -31.44
C LEU A 330 -8.55 -5.83 -30.61
N GLN A 331 -8.00 -5.77 -29.39
CA GLN A 331 -7.98 -4.56 -28.57
C GLN A 331 -7.32 -3.41 -29.31
N HIS A 332 -6.14 -3.63 -29.90
CA HIS A 332 -5.46 -2.61 -30.69
C HIS A 332 -6.33 -2.13 -31.86
N SER A 333 -6.90 -3.06 -32.64
CA SER A 333 -7.77 -2.71 -33.76
C SER A 333 -9.04 -1.97 -33.32
N VAL A 334 -9.65 -2.34 -32.20
CA VAL A 334 -10.84 -1.65 -31.66
C VAL A 334 -10.47 -0.24 -31.21
N LEU A 335 -9.32 -0.07 -30.55
CA LEU A 335 -8.82 1.25 -30.16
C LEU A 335 -8.54 2.14 -31.38
N SER A 336 -7.94 1.59 -32.44
CA SER A 336 -7.67 2.34 -33.68
C SER A 336 -8.93 2.80 -34.44
N HIS A 337 -10.06 2.12 -34.25
CA HIS A 337 -11.34 2.44 -34.91
C HIS A 337 -12.40 2.93 -33.91
N LEU A 338 -11.99 3.34 -32.70
CA LEU A 338 -12.89 3.59 -31.58
C LEU A 338 -13.97 4.64 -31.92
N ASP A 339 -13.60 5.72 -32.59
CA ASP A 339 -14.55 6.78 -32.97
C ASP A 339 -15.67 6.28 -33.89
N GLN A 340 -15.38 5.32 -34.78
CA GLN A 340 -16.38 4.71 -35.66
C GLN A 340 -17.23 3.67 -34.90
N ILE A 341 -16.62 2.95 -33.95
CA ILE A 341 -17.29 1.90 -33.16
C ILE A 341 -18.25 2.51 -32.13
N ARG A 342 -17.98 3.70 -31.59
CA ARG A 342 -18.86 4.36 -30.60
C ARG A 342 -20.29 4.58 -31.09
N THR A 343 -20.47 4.85 -32.38
CA THR A 343 -21.80 5.05 -32.97
C THR A 343 -22.44 3.74 -33.45
N SER A 344 -21.72 2.62 -33.36
CA SER A 344 -22.17 1.33 -33.85
C SER A 344 -23.06 0.63 -32.83
N LYS A 345 -24.14 -0.01 -33.30
CA LYS A 345 -25.01 -0.88 -32.49
C LYS A 345 -24.24 -2.10 -31.96
N SER A 346 -23.19 -2.50 -32.65
CA SER A 346 -22.32 -3.63 -32.30
C SER A 346 -21.24 -3.26 -31.27
N PHE A 347 -21.24 -2.03 -30.74
CA PHE A 347 -20.26 -1.55 -29.74
C PHE A 347 -20.12 -2.54 -28.58
N GLY A 348 -21.23 -2.87 -27.90
CA GLY A 348 -21.20 -3.71 -26.69
C GLY A 348 -20.55 -5.07 -26.94
N GLN A 349 -20.89 -5.72 -28.05
CA GLN A 349 -20.37 -7.03 -28.43
C GLN A 349 -18.88 -6.99 -28.81
N LEU A 350 -18.45 -5.98 -29.59
CA LEU A 350 -17.04 -5.79 -29.95
C LEU A 350 -16.18 -5.49 -28.72
N ILE A 351 -16.67 -4.62 -27.83
CA ILE A 351 -15.99 -4.29 -26.59
C ILE A 351 -15.87 -5.53 -25.71
N ARG A 352 -16.94 -6.31 -25.55
CA ARG A 352 -16.86 -7.54 -24.78
C ARG A 352 -15.87 -8.54 -25.36
N LEU A 353 -15.89 -8.75 -26.68
CA LEU A 353 -14.97 -9.68 -27.33
C LEU A 353 -13.50 -9.27 -27.17
N ALA A 354 -13.22 -7.96 -27.17
CA ALA A 354 -11.86 -7.44 -27.08
C ALA A 354 -11.36 -7.33 -25.62
N PHE A 355 -12.21 -6.88 -24.70
CA PHE A 355 -11.81 -6.40 -23.38
C PHE A 355 -12.29 -7.27 -22.21
N VAL A 356 -13.03 -8.36 -22.46
CA VAL A 356 -13.34 -9.33 -21.41
C VAL A 356 -12.13 -10.23 -21.17
N ASN A 357 -11.66 -10.24 -19.93
CA ASN A 357 -10.71 -11.23 -19.44
C ASN A 357 -11.39 -12.05 -18.33
N GLN A 358 -11.67 -13.32 -18.62
CA GLN A 358 -12.44 -14.21 -17.75
C GLN A 358 -13.84 -13.63 -17.41
N ARG A 359 -14.03 -13.08 -16.20
CA ARG A 359 -15.29 -12.47 -15.72
C ARG A 359 -15.18 -10.97 -15.49
N HIS A 360 -14.09 -10.35 -15.94
CA HIS A 360 -13.78 -8.94 -15.75
C HIS A 360 -13.76 -8.23 -17.10
N LEU A 361 -14.51 -7.12 -17.20
CA LEU A 361 -14.55 -6.24 -18.36
C LEU A 361 -13.63 -5.03 -18.12
N SER A 362 -12.56 -4.92 -18.91
CA SER A 362 -11.51 -3.91 -18.73
C SER A 362 -11.65 -2.75 -19.71
N LEU A 363 -12.25 -1.64 -19.30
CA LEU A 363 -12.57 -0.49 -20.16
C LEU A 363 -11.65 0.72 -19.94
N GLU A 364 -10.65 0.62 -19.08
CA GLU A 364 -9.80 1.76 -18.67
C GLU A 364 -9.02 2.43 -19.82
N ARG A 365 -8.74 1.69 -20.89
CA ARG A 365 -8.06 2.20 -22.09
C ARG A 365 -8.99 2.93 -23.05
N LEU A 366 -10.31 2.80 -22.89
CA LEU A 366 -11.28 3.44 -23.77
C LEU A 366 -11.47 4.90 -23.36
N GLY A 367 -11.08 5.81 -24.25
CA GLY A 367 -11.35 7.23 -24.09
C GLY A 367 -12.82 7.57 -24.36
N SER A 368 -13.30 8.67 -23.77
CA SER A 368 -14.60 9.30 -24.07
C SER A 368 -15.81 8.35 -23.99
N LEU A 369 -15.87 7.52 -22.95
CA LEU A 369 -17.00 6.64 -22.72
C LEU A 369 -18.21 7.44 -22.19
N SER A 370 -19.42 7.05 -22.58
CA SER A 370 -20.65 7.52 -21.95
C SER A 370 -21.27 6.44 -21.07
N ALA A 371 -22.16 6.84 -20.16
CA ALA A 371 -22.96 5.95 -19.34
C ALA A 371 -23.74 4.92 -20.18
N GLU A 372 -24.27 5.33 -21.33
CA GLU A 372 -24.99 4.47 -22.26
C GLU A 372 -24.07 3.42 -22.89
N LEU A 373 -22.84 3.80 -23.27
CA LEU A 373 -21.85 2.87 -23.82
C LEU A 373 -21.36 1.87 -22.77
N ILE A 374 -21.18 2.31 -21.52
CA ILE A 374 -20.86 1.40 -20.40
C ILE A 374 -22.02 0.43 -20.21
N ALA A 375 -23.27 0.91 -20.19
CA ALA A 375 -24.44 0.05 -20.09
C ALA A 375 -24.52 -0.96 -21.24
N ALA A 376 -24.30 -0.53 -22.49
CA ALA A 376 -24.30 -1.40 -23.66
C ALA A 376 -23.22 -2.50 -23.58
N ALA A 377 -22.04 -2.18 -23.06
CA ALA A 377 -20.98 -3.18 -22.86
C ALA A 377 -21.32 -4.17 -21.72
N LEU A 378 -22.11 -3.76 -20.74
CA LEU A 378 -22.54 -4.60 -19.61
C LEU A 378 -23.78 -5.46 -19.93
N ASP A 379 -24.71 -4.99 -20.77
CA ASP A 379 -26.04 -5.59 -20.99
C ASP A 379 -26.05 -6.78 -21.97
N GLU A 380 -25.02 -6.93 -22.81
CA GLU A 380 -25.01 -8.00 -23.81
C GLU A 380 -25.07 -9.41 -23.15
N PRO A 381 -25.82 -10.38 -23.72
CA PRO A 381 -25.81 -11.75 -23.21
C PRO A 381 -24.43 -12.41 -23.43
N ALA A 382 -24.04 -13.31 -22.53
CA ALA A 382 -22.81 -14.08 -22.65
C ALA A 382 -22.77 -14.78 -24.03
N MET A 383 -21.76 -14.45 -24.83
CA MET A 383 -21.59 -15.01 -26.17
C MET A 383 -21.27 -16.50 -26.05
N GLY A 384 -22.25 -17.35 -26.34
CA GLY A 384 -22.16 -18.81 -26.33
C GLY A 384 -22.22 -19.45 -24.95
N LYS A 385 -23.39 -19.99 -24.58
CA LYS A 385 -23.67 -20.76 -23.35
C LYS A 385 -22.75 -21.97 -23.08
N ASP A 386 -21.97 -22.40 -24.06
CA ASP A 386 -21.39 -23.74 -24.04
C ASP A 386 -19.87 -23.85 -23.87
N LYS A 387 -19.05 -22.78 -23.88
CA LYS A 387 -17.57 -22.98 -23.74
C LYS A 387 -16.63 -21.78 -23.53
N LEU A 388 -17.07 -20.64 -23.02
CA LEU A 388 -16.13 -19.77 -22.30
C LEU A 388 -16.29 -20.11 -20.81
N ASP A 389 -15.24 -20.61 -20.15
CA ASP A 389 -15.23 -20.84 -18.69
C ASP A 389 -15.46 -19.55 -17.86
N GLY A 390 -15.59 -18.39 -18.53
CA GLY A 390 -16.07 -17.14 -17.97
C GLY A 390 -17.60 -17.14 -17.88
N GLY A 391 -18.13 -17.44 -16.69
CA GLY A 391 -19.55 -17.24 -16.36
C GLY A 391 -20.02 -15.78 -16.52
N GLU A 392 -21.17 -15.48 -15.95
CA GLU A 392 -21.74 -14.12 -15.93
C GLU A 392 -20.70 -13.06 -15.52
N LEU A 393 -20.74 -11.89 -16.15
CA LEU A 393 -19.79 -10.81 -15.89
C LEU A 393 -19.97 -10.33 -14.45
N THR A 394 -18.92 -10.46 -13.63
CA THR A 394 -18.96 -10.08 -12.21
C THR A 394 -18.11 -8.85 -11.90
N ALA A 395 -17.22 -8.42 -12.79
CA ALA A 395 -16.31 -7.33 -12.53
C ALA A 395 -16.21 -6.33 -13.70
N VAL A 396 -16.03 -5.05 -13.40
CA VAL A 396 -15.78 -3.99 -14.40
C VAL A 396 -14.72 -3.00 -13.92
N SER A 397 -13.83 -2.57 -14.81
CA SER A 397 -12.89 -1.46 -14.57
C SER A 397 -13.00 -0.37 -15.63
N PHE A 398 -12.90 0.90 -15.24
CA PHE A 398 -12.75 2.01 -16.18
C PHE A 398 -12.08 3.23 -15.52
N CYS A 399 -11.54 4.11 -16.36
CA CYS A 399 -10.92 5.35 -15.94
C CYS A 399 -11.98 6.46 -15.90
N ILE A 400 -12.30 6.98 -14.71
CA ILE A 400 -13.40 7.93 -14.53
C ILE A 400 -13.12 9.28 -15.20
N ASP A 401 -11.86 9.70 -15.34
CA ASP A 401 -11.50 10.94 -16.03
C ASP A 401 -11.76 10.89 -17.55
N ARG A 402 -11.99 9.68 -18.10
CA ARG A 402 -12.28 9.45 -19.52
C ARG A 402 -13.76 9.28 -19.81
N VAL A 403 -14.61 9.35 -18.79
CA VAL A 403 -16.06 9.21 -18.94
C VAL A 403 -16.66 10.61 -19.12
N GLN A 404 -17.47 10.79 -20.16
CA GLN A 404 -18.13 12.07 -20.48
C GLN A 404 -19.40 12.31 -19.64
N SER A 405 -19.95 11.25 -19.07
CA SER A 405 -21.17 11.28 -18.25
C SER A 405 -20.90 11.79 -16.84
N THR A 406 -21.94 12.32 -16.19
CA THR A 406 -21.85 12.79 -14.81
C THR A 406 -21.68 11.63 -13.82
N PRO A 407 -21.10 11.86 -12.64
CA PRO A 407 -20.99 10.83 -11.61
C PRO A 407 -22.33 10.15 -11.24
N ALA A 408 -23.42 10.92 -11.20
CA ALA A 408 -24.77 10.40 -10.96
C ALA A 408 -25.22 9.41 -12.06
N GLN A 409 -25.01 9.75 -13.34
CA GLN A 409 -25.34 8.86 -14.46
C GLN A 409 -24.55 7.56 -14.42
N ILE A 410 -23.26 7.63 -14.04
CA ILE A 410 -22.41 6.44 -13.88
C ILE A 410 -22.95 5.56 -12.75
N ALA A 411 -23.28 6.14 -11.60
CA ALA A 411 -23.85 5.41 -10.47
C ALA A 411 -25.18 4.72 -10.84
N ASP A 412 -26.05 5.40 -11.60
CA ASP A 412 -27.32 4.84 -12.09
C ASP A 412 -27.13 3.70 -13.09
N VAL A 413 -26.10 3.75 -13.94
CA VAL A 413 -25.72 2.60 -14.79
C VAL A 413 -25.28 1.43 -13.95
N LEU A 414 -24.33 1.65 -13.04
CA LEU A 414 -23.79 0.57 -12.21
C LEU A 414 -24.89 -0.09 -11.39
N LEU A 415 -25.81 0.68 -10.81
CA LEU A 415 -26.92 0.17 -10.01
C LEU A 415 -27.80 -0.84 -10.77
N ARG A 416 -28.01 -0.64 -12.09
CA ARG A 416 -28.86 -1.51 -12.94
C ARG A 416 -28.36 -2.94 -13.06
N PHE A 417 -27.06 -3.20 -12.88
CA PHE A 417 -26.45 -4.52 -13.06
C PHE A 417 -26.18 -5.21 -11.72
N ASP A 418 -27.11 -6.05 -11.27
CA ASP A 418 -27.06 -6.80 -10.01
C ASP A 418 -26.05 -7.95 -9.98
N THR A 419 -25.56 -8.36 -11.15
CA THR A 419 -24.53 -9.37 -11.36
C THR A 419 -23.14 -8.89 -10.94
N LEU A 420 -22.90 -7.58 -10.95
CA LEU A 420 -21.62 -6.99 -10.58
C LEU A 420 -21.33 -7.22 -9.09
N ARG A 421 -20.14 -7.78 -8.83
CA ARG A 421 -19.55 -8.05 -7.52
C ARG A 421 -18.29 -7.23 -7.29
N GLU A 422 -17.64 -6.74 -8.34
CA GLU A 422 -16.42 -5.94 -8.22
C GLU A 422 -16.44 -4.77 -9.22
N ILE A 423 -16.14 -3.56 -8.72
CA ILE A 423 -16.16 -2.33 -9.52
C ILE A 423 -14.88 -1.57 -9.23
N TYR A 424 -14.09 -1.31 -10.27
CA TYR A 424 -12.79 -0.65 -10.17
C TYR A 424 -12.82 0.69 -10.91
N LEU A 425 -12.83 1.77 -10.13
CA LEU A 425 -12.94 3.15 -10.59
C LEU A 425 -11.56 3.80 -10.53
N LEU A 426 -10.87 3.73 -11.66
CA LEU A 426 -9.50 4.19 -11.82
C LEU A 426 -9.48 5.65 -12.23
N GLN A 427 -8.32 6.30 -12.10
CA GLN A 427 -8.10 7.64 -12.61
C GLN A 427 -6.86 7.70 -13.50
N SER A 428 -6.77 8.72 -14.34
CA SER A 428 -5.65 8.94 -15.24
C SER A 428 -4.34 9.06 -14.45
N PRO A 429 -3.24 8.44 -14.91
CA PRO A 429 -1.91 8.64 -14.34
C PRO A 429 -1.45 10.10 -14.40
N THR A 430 -2.00 10.89 -15.32
CA THR A 430 -1.68 12.31 -15.51
C THR A 430 -2.59 13.27 -14.74
N ARG A 431 -3.49 12.77 -13.90
CA ARG A 431 -4.46 13.61 -13.17
C ARG A 431 -3.79 14.56 -12.19
N GLU A 432 -4.43 15.70 -11.95
CA GLU A 432 -3.97 16.71 -11.01
C GLU A 432 -4.76 16.69 -9.68
N SER A 433 -5.93 16.06 -9.66
CA SER A 433 -6.84 16.08 -8.52
C SER A 433 -7.65 14.78 -8.37
N ASP A 434 -8.00 14.45 -7.13
CA ASP A 434 -8.85 13.31 -6.77
C ASP A 434 -10.34 13.74 -6.58
N LYS A 435 -10.70 15.00 -6.92
CA LYS A 435 -12.05 15.56 -6.75
C LYS A 435 -13.16 14.76 -7.44
N LEU A 436 -12.92 14.28 -8.67
CA LEU A 436 -13.89 13.48 -9.41
C LEU A 436 -14.16 12.14 -8.71
N SER A 437 -13.14 11.54 -8.10
CA SER A 437 -13.29 10.33 -7.30
C SER A 437 -14.14 10.57 -6.05
N VAL A 438 -14.04 11.74 -5.42
CA VAL A 438 -14.88 12.11 -4.26
C VAL A 438 -16.33 12.30 -4.71
N GLN A 439 -16.58 13.05 -5.78
CA GLN A 439 -17.93 13.28 -6.31
C GLN A 439 -18.63 11.97 -6.71
N LEU A 440 -17.89 11.04 -7.32
CA LEU A 440 -18.43 9.73 -7.65
C LEU A 440 -18.69 8.89 -6.40
N PHE A 441 -17.83 8.96 -5.40
CA PHE A 441 -18.08 8.30 -4.12
C PHE A 441 -19.37 8.81 -3.46
N GLU A 442 -19.59 10.13 -3.40
CA GLU A 442 -20.82 10.74 -2.85
C GLU A 442 -22.08 10.21 -3.55
N GLU A 443 -22.07 10.08 -4.88
CA GLU A 443 -23.18 9.52 -5.66
C GLU A 443 -23.40 8.03 -5.41
N LEU A 444 -22.33 7.25 -5.21
CA LEU A 444 -22.42 5.84 -4.86
C LEU A 444 -22.95 5.64 -3.44
N VAL A 445 -22.56 6.50 -2.49
CA VAL A 445 -23.06 6.49 -1.11
C VAL A 445 -24.55 6.75 -1.06
N ALA A 446 -25.07 7.64 -1.90
CA ALA A 446 -26.51 7.86 -2.05
C ALA A 446 -27.28 6.62 -2.56
N ARG A 447 -26.57 5.59 -3.06
CA ARG A 447 -27.09 4.32 -3.60
C ARG A 447 -26.41 3.13 -2.91
N PRO A 448 -26.60 2.94 -1.58
CA PRO A 448 -25.82 2.02 -0.77
C PRO A 448 -25.91 0.55 -1.21
N GLN A 449 -26.96 0.19 -1.97
CA GLN A 449 -27.16 -1.15 -2.53
C GLN A 449 -25.96 -1.62 -3.38
N ILE A 450 -25.24 -0.68 -4.03
CA ILE A 450 -24.04 -0.98 -4.80
C ILE A 450 -22.95 -1.54 -3.87
N PHE A 451 -22.68 -0.89 -2.73
CA PHE A 451 -21.66 -1.34 -1.78
C PHE A 451 -22.06 -2.63 -1.03
N SER A 452 -23.36 -2.81 -0.78
CA SER A 452 -23.87 -4.04 -0.18
C SER A 452 -23.49 -5.26 -1.04
N ARG A 453 -23.72 -5.18 -2.36
CA ARG A 453 -23.53 -6.30 -3.29
C ARG A 453 -22.13 -6.40 -3.90
N ALA A 454 -21.40 -5.28 -4.00
CA ALA A 454 -20.13 -5.22 -4.72
C ALA A 454 -19.00 -4.63 -3.88
N LYS A 455 -17.78 -5.12 -4.10
CA LYS A 455 -16.53 -4.46 -3.69
C LYS A 455 -16.26 -3.32 -4.67
N VAL A 456 -16.13 -2.10 -4.15
CA VAL A 456 -15.82 -0.92 -4.95
C VAL A 456 -14.44 -0.41 -4.60
N MET A 457 -13.58 -0.29 -5.59
CA MET A 457 -12.27 0.34 -5.48
C MET A 457 -12.33 1.71 -6.15
N LEU A 458 -11.89 2.77 -5.44
CA LEU A 458 -11.72 4.10 -5.99
C LEU A 458 -10.26 4.53 -5.90
N ALA A 459 -9.63 4.85 -7.04
CA ALA A 459 -8.23 5.28 -7.08
C ALA A 459 -7.93 6.49 -6.16
N GLY A 460 -8.88 7.41 -6.02
CA GLY A 460 -8.75 8.59 -5.16
C GLY A 460 -8.55 8.26 -3.68
N ALA A 461 -9.15 7.17 -3.18
CA ALA A 461 -8.99 6.73 -1.79
C ALA A 461 -7.54 6.31 -1.49
N TYR A 462 -6.94 5.53 -2.39
CA TYR A 462 -5.54 5.11 -2.30
C TYR A 462 -4.59 6.31 -2.51
N SER A 463 -4.86 7.12 -3.53
CA SER A 463 -4.10 8.33 -3.86
C SER A 463 -3.98 9.29 -2.66
N SER A 464 -5.08 9.54 -1.97
CA SER A 464 -5.12 10.51 -0.87
C SER A 464 -4.24 10.10 0.31
N ALA A 465 -4.30 8.83 0.71
CA ALA A 465 -3.45 8.31 1.78
C ALA A 465 -1.96 8.36 1.41
N LEU A 466 -1.61 8.02 0.17
CA LEU A 466 -0.23 8.12 -0.33
C LEU A 466 0.30 9.56 -0.33
N ARG A 467 -0.59 10.53 -0.56
CA ARG A 467 -0.29 11.97 -0.49
C ARG A 467 -0.33 12.52 0.94
N LYS A 468 -0.68 11.69 1.94
CA LYS A 468 -0.92 12.10 3.33
C LYS A 468 -1.92 13.27 3.38
N ARG A 469 -3.03 13.13 2.67
CA ARG A 469 -4.17 14.06 2.68
C ARG A 469 -5.46 13.31 3.02
N PRO A 470 -6.42 13.94 3.71
CA PRO A 470 -7.75 13.36 3.85
C PRO A 470 -8.35 13.14 2.46
N TRP A 471 -8.98 11.99 2.25
CA TRP A 471 -9.67 11.71 0.98
C TRP A 471 -11.02 12.43 0.92
N LEU A 472 -11.77 12.35 2.02
CA LEU A 472 -13.07 12.97 2.18
C LEU A 472 -12.90 14.23 3.02
N SER A 473 -13.53 15.33 2.59
CA SER A 473 -13.53 16.56 3.39
C SER A 473 -14.17 16.28 4.75
N PRO A 474 -13.51 16.62 5.87
CA PRO A 474 -14.21 16.67 7.14
C PRO A 474 -15.28 17.75 6.98
N ALA A 475 -16.56 17.36 6.93
CA ALA A 475 -17.63 18.32 7.01
C ALA A 475 -17.38 19.17 8.27
N SER A 476 -17.63 20.48 8.22
CA SER A 476 -17.48 21.41 9.35
C SER A 476 -18.39 21.10 10.55
N THR A 477 -18.93 19.88 10.64
CA THR A 477 -19.84 19.36 11.66
C THR A 477 -19.29 18.03 12.17
N SER A 478 -19.33 17.82 13.49
CA SER A 478 -18.96 16.61 14.25
C SER A 478 -19.60 15.29 13.76
N THR A 479 -20.55 15.38 12.84
CA THR A 479 -21.32 14.29 12.23
C THR A 479 -20.73 13.72 10.94
N GLY A 480 -19.53 14.13 10.48
CA GLY A 480 -18.92 13.91 9.14
C GLY A 480 -18.81 12.49 8.55
N GLN A 481 -19.61 11.53 8.99
CA GLN A 481 -19.77 10.17 8.47
C GLN A 481 -20.42 10.18 7.08
N LEU A 482 -19.62 9.99 6.04
CA LEU A 482 -20.11 9.81 4.67
C LEU A 482 -20.37 8.34 4.32
N ALA A 483 -19.56 7.40 4.81
CA ALA A 483 -19.73 6.00 4.48
C ALA A 483 -21.04 5.41 5.08
N PRO A 484 -21.83 4.65 4.30
CA PRO A 484 -23.11 4.10 4.74
C PRO A 484 -22.90 3.06 5.84
N LEU A 485 -23.42 3.35 7.04
CA LEU A 485 -23.20 2.55 8.25
C LEU A 485 -23.84 1.16 8.19
N GLU A 486 -24.88 0.99 7.37
CA GLU A 486 -25.47 -0.33 7.09
C GLU A 486 -24.50 -1.28 6.35
N VAL A 487 -23.48 -0.75 5.67
CA VAL A 487 -22.47 -1.55 4.95
C VAL A 487 -21.11 -1.49 5.62
N PHE A 488 -20.72 -0.32 6.12
CA PHE A 488 -19.45 -0.05 6.78
C PHE A 488 -19.70 0.44 8.21
N PRO A 489 -20.04 -0.46 9.14
CA PRO A 489 -20.61 -0.07 10.43
C PRO A 489 -19.60 0.56 11.39
N VAL A 490 -18.30 0.30 11.24
CA VAL A 490 -17.30 0.79 12.19
C VAL A 490 -16.80 2.16 11.76
N GLN A 491 -17.09 3.18 12.56
CA GLN A 491 -16.79 4.58 12.25
C GLN A 491 -15.36 4.96 12.63
N GLN A 492 -14.95 4.53 13.82
CA GLN A 492 -13.71 4.96 14.45
C GLN A 492 -13.24 3.95 15.50
N MET A 493 -11.96 4.02 15.83
CA MET A 493 -11.34 3.27 16.92
C MET A 493 -10.69 4.24 17.90
N LEU A 494 -11.03 4.12 19.18
CA LEU A 494 -10.50 4.90 20.29
C LEU A 494 -9.50 4.05 21.05
N ILE A 495 -8.27 4.52 21.14
CA ILE A 495 -7.16 3.78 21.73
C ILE A 495 -6.68 4.53 22.96
N ARG A 496 -6.64 3.84 24.10
CA ARG A 496 -6.04 4.32 25.34
C ARG A 496 -4.72 3.60 25.57
N PHE A 497 -3.63 4.36 25.73
CA PHE A 497 -2.34 3.83 26.17
C PHE A 497 -2.12 4.20 27.64
N GLU A 498 -2.03 3.20 28.52
CA GLU A 498 -1.78 3.38 29.96
C GLU A 498 -0.46 2.71 30.32
N VAL A 499 0.53 3.49 30.79
CA VAL A 499 1.82 2.97 31.29
C VAL A 499 1.88 3.16 32.80
N ARG A 500 2.12 2.05 33.51
CA ARG A 500 2.33 2.02 34.97
C ARG A 500 3.79 1.70 35.27
N ASP A 501 4.53 2.70 35.71
CA ASP A 501 5.95 2.58 36.04
C ASP A 501 6.19 2.63 37.55
N GLU A 502 6.64 1.51 38.12
CA GLU A 502 6.98 1.39 39.54
C GLU A 502 8.35 1.98 39.91
N HIS A 503 9.19 2.37 38.93
CA HIS A 503 10.51 2.97 39.16
C HIS A 503 10.44 4.47 39.48
N THR A 504 9.35 5.16 39.15
CA THR A 504 9.18 6.58 39.48
C THR A 504 8.93 6.77 40.98
N PHE A 505 9.48 7.84 41.57
CA PHE A 505 9.51 8.15 43.02
C PHE A 505 8.10 8.52 43.56
N ARG A 506 7.11 7.62 43.43
CA ARG A 506 5.74 7.57 43.98
C ARG A 506 4.83 6.56 43.24
N GLY A 507 5.33 5.82 42.24
CA GLY A 507 4.47 5.01 41.36
C GLY A 507 3.54 5.89 40.54
N LEU A 508 4.07 6.97 39.95
CA LEU A 508 3.30 7.93 39.16
C LEU A 508 2.72 7.20 37.94
N ARG A 509 1.39 7.11 37.89
CA ARG A 509 0.69 6.82 36.63
C ARG A 509 0.99 7.96 35.67
N ILE A 510 1.65 7.65 34.56
CA ILE A 510 1.69 8.57 33.43
C ILE A 510 0.23 8.74 32.98
N SER A 511 -0.20 9.98 32.75
CA SER A 511 -1.55 10.23 32.26
C SER A 511 -1.78 9.44 30.97
N PRO A 512 -2.88 8.69 30.86
CA PRO A 512 -3.12 7.87 29.68
C PRO A 512 -3.18 8.75 28.42
N ASP A 513 -2.52 8.30 27.36
CA ASP A 513 -2.65 8.92 26.04
C ASP A 513 -3.88 8.34 25.33
N TYR A 514 -4.61 9.19 24.62
CA TYR A 514 -5.83 8.82 23.90
C TYR A 514 -5.67 9.16 22.44
N GLN A 515 -5.84 8.17 21.58
CA GLN A 515 -5.75 8.34 20.12
C GLN A 515 -7.06 7.92 19.48
N CYS A 516 -7.46 8.64 18.44
CA CYS A 516 -8.56 8.26 17.57
C CYS A 516 -8.00 7.75 16.25
N VAL A 517 -8.64 6.77 15.64
CA VAL A 517 -8.39 6.35 14.26
C VAL A 517 -9.72 6.44 13.53
N CYS A 518 -9.78 7.25 12.48
CA CYS A 518 -10.94 7.27 11.60
C CYS A 518 -10.93 6.04 10.69
N LEU A 519 -12.06 5.34 10.60
CA LEU A 519 -12.25 4.15 9.76
C LEU A 519 -13.20 4.41 8.59
N SER A 520 -13.81 5.60 8.54
CA SER A 520 -14.87 5.93 7.58
C SER A 520 -14.40 5.95 6.12
N ASP A 521 -13.13 6.24 5.87
CA ASP A 521 -12.51 6.27 4.54
C ASP A 521 -11.82 4.94 4.16
N GLY A 522 -11.77 3.97 5.08
CA GLY A 522 -11.26 2.62 4.82
C GLY A 522 -12.24 1.68 4.12
N LEU A 523 -13.55 1.99 4.19
CA LEU A 523 -14.63 1.20 3.56
C LEU A 523 -14.58 -0.30 3.91
N LEU A 524 -14.32 -0.61 5.18
CA LEU A 524 -14.14 -1.98 5.66
C LEU A 524 -15.50 -2.61 6.02
N LYS A 525 -15.85 -3.70 5.34
CA LYS A 525 -17.02 -4.53 5.70
C LYS A 525 -16.82 -5.20 7.07
N PRO A 526 -17.88 -5.65 7.76
CA PRO A 526 -17.78 -6.11 9.15
C PRO A 526 -16.77 -7.25 9.36
N GLU A 527 -16.83 -8.32 8.55
CA GLU A 527 -15.88 -9.43 8.65
C GLU A 527 -14.45 -8.97 8.33
N HIS A 528 -14.29 -8.18 7.28
CA HIS A 528 -13.00 -7.68 6.84
C HIS A 528 -12.33 -6.83 7.93
N PHE A 529 -13.08 -5.92 8.54
CA PHE A 529 -12.62 -5.16 9.70
C PHE A 529 -12.25 -6.10 10.86
N ALA A 530 -13.16 -7.01 11.24
CA ALA A 530 -13.00 -7.85 12.42
C ALA A 530 -11.79 -8.81 12.33
N ALA A 531 -11.57 -9.42 11.17
CA ALA A 531 -10.42 -10.28 10.93
C ALA A 531 -9.10 -9.49 11.01
N ASN A 532 -9.08 -8.30 10.40
CA ASN A 532 -7.89 -7.44 10.40
C ASN A 532 -7.67 -6.73 11.75
N PHE A 533 -8.72 -6.48 12.52
CA PHE A 533 -8.65 -5.91 13.87
C PHE A 533 -7.90 -6.83 14.83
N LEU A 534 -8.08 -8.15 14.73
CA LEU A 534 -7.29 -9.09 15.53
C LEU A 534 -5.79 -9.04 15.19
N LEU A 535 -5.46 -8.80 13.92
CA LEU A 535 -4.08 -8.58 13.50
C LEU A 535 -3.54 -7.24 14.03
N TYR A 536 -4.35 -6.17 13.98
CA TYR A 536 -4.01 -4.89 14.60
C TYR A 536 -3.69 -5.03 16.09
N ILE A 537 -4.54 -5.75 16.85
CA ILE A 537 -4.30 -6.03 18.27
C ILE A 537 -2.96 -6.73 18.49
N TYR A 538 -2.58 -7.65 17.60
CA TYR A 538 -1.28 -8.31 17.67
C TYR A 538 -0.11 -7.34 17.46
N THR A 539 -0.26 -6.34 16.56
CA THR A 539 0.77 -5.31 16.36
C THR A 539 1.02 -4.44 17.59
N LEU A 540 0.08 -4.42 18.55
CA LEU A 540 0.25 -3.67 19.80
C LEU A 540 1.20 -4.34 20.79
N GLU A 541 1.65 -5.57 20.52
CA GLU A 541 2.57 -6.29 21.39
C GLU A 541 4.02 -5.79 21.27
N GLY A 542 4.71 -5.58 22.40
CA GLY A 542 6.12 -5.22 22.44
C GLY A 542 6.44 -3.76 22.09
N ILE A 543 5.42 -2.91 22.01
CA ILE A 543 5.58 -1.48 21.76
C ILE A 543 6.06 -0.78 23.03
N SER A 544 7.24 -0.18 23.00
CA SER A 544 7.56 0.94 23.89
C SER A 544 6.97 2.21 23.28
N PHE A 545 6.21 2.98 24.07
CA PHE A 545 5.60 4.25 23.66
C PHE A 545 6.59 5.24 22.98
N GLU A 546 7.89 5.10 23.25
CA GLU A 546 8.96 5.96 22.72
C GLU A 546 9.36 5.64 21.26
N LEU A 547 9.01 4.47 20.71
CA LEU A 547 9.46 3.95 19.39
C LEU A 547 8.32 3.81 18.37
N PHE A 548 7.26 4.61 18.52
CA PHE A 548 5.97 4.37 17.89
C PHE A 548 5.84 5.08 16.52
N ASP A 549 5.73 4.32 15.41
CA ASP A 549 5.04 4.78 14.19
C ASP A 549 3.61 4.18 14.14
N PRO A 550 2.59 4.88 14.68
CA PRO A 550 1.19 4.41 14.71
C PRO A 550 0.67 4.06 13.32
N LYS A 551 1.20 4.70 12.28
CA LYS A 551 0.60 4.66 10.96
C LYS A 551 0.89 3.36 10.25
N ALA A 552 2.11 2.86 10.34
CA ALA A 552 2.47 1.60 9.69
C ALA A 552 1.66 0.42 10.28
N GLN A 553 1.25 0.50 11.55
CA GLN A 553 0.38 -0.51 12.17
C GLN A 553 -1.02 -0.52 11.57
N LEU A 554 -1.53 0.63 11.09
CA LEU A 554 -2.82 0.71 10.40
C LEU A 554 -2.81 -0.05 9.06
N PHE A 555 -1.65 -0.44 8.54
CA PHE A 555 -1.58 -1.37 7.41
C PHE A 555 -2.12 -2.76 7.75
N SER A 556 -2.18 -3.15 9.03
CA SER A 556 -2.87 -4.36 9.45
C SER A 556 -4.36 -4.33 9.09
N LEU A 557 -4.99 -3.15 9.13
CA LEU A 557 -6.39 -2.94 8.77
C LEU A 557 -6.63 -2.94 7.26
N SER A 558 -5.64 -2.52 6.47
CA SER A 558 -5.76 -2.31 5.01
C SER A 558 -5.10 -3.37 4.13
N SER A 559 -4.26 -4.24 4.71
CA SER A 559 -3.63 -5.36 3.99
C SER A 559 -3.79 -6.71 4.69
N GLY A 560 -4.60 -6.82 5.74
CA GLY A 560 -4.82 -8.09 6.43
C GLY A 560 -5.53 -9.16 5.57
N PRO A 561 -5.79 -10.36 6.13
CA PRO A 561 -6.39 -11.48 5.39
C PRO A 561 -7.84 -11.21 4.96
N GLY A 562 -8.53 -10.25 5.58
CA GLY A 562 -9.89 -9.84 5.22
C GLY A 562 -11.00 -10.86 5.53
N SER A 563 -10.66 -12.06 5.99
CA SER A 563 -11.60 -13.10 6.45
C SER A 563 -10.96 -13.96 7.55
N PHE A 564 -11.79 -14.55 8.41
CA PHE A 564 -11.34 -15.48 9.46
C PHE A 564 -10.86 -16.83 8.90
N THR A 565 -11.24 -17.16 7.67
CA THR A 565 -10.91 -18.44 7.02
C THR A 565 -9.66 -18.36 6.15
N ALA A 566 -9.27 -17.16 5.72
CA ALA A 566 -8.11 -16.92 4.88
C ALA A 566 -6.79 -17.13 5.64
N ASP A 567 -5.77 -17.67 4.97
CA ASP A 567 -4.44 -17.86 5.56
C ASP A 567 -3.64 -16.54 5.57
N LEU A 568 -3.03 -16.21 6.70
CA LEU A 568 -2.22 -15.00 6.88
C LEU A 568 -0.95 -15.00 6.00
N GLN A 569 -0.49 -16.17 5.57
CA GLN A 569 0.71 -16.29 4.76
C GLN A 569 0.45 -16.13 3.26
N SER A 570 -0.74 -16.51 2.79
CA SER A 570 -1.07 -16.54 1.36
C SER A 570 -2.10 -15.50 0.94
N ALA A 571 -2.94 -14.99 1.86
CA ALA A 571 -3.95 -13.99 1.56
C ALA A 571 -3.51 -12.61 2.04
N ALA A 572 -3.53 -11.64 1.13
CA ALA A 572 -3.21 -10.25 1.39
C ALA A 572 -4.03 -9.32 0.47
N PRO A 573 -5.38 -9.38 0.52
CA PRO A 573 -6.21 -8.43 -0.19
C PRO A 573 -5.92 -7.01 0.31
N VAL A 574 -5.76 -6.08 -0.62
CA VAL A 574 -5.47 -4.67 -0.30
C VAL A 574 -6.76 -3.85 -0.38
N SER A 575 -7.01 -3.07 0.67
CA SER A 575 -8.06 -2.05 0.77
C SER A 575 -7.43 -0.65 0.91
N PRO A 576 -8.23 0.43 0.85
CA PRO A 576 -7.71 1.77 1.06
C PRO A 576 -7.01 1.91 2.42
N ILE A 577 -5.86 2.58 2.41
CA ILE A 577 -5.21 3.05 3.64
C ILE A 577 -6.07 4.16 4.23
N LEU A 578 -6.20 4.21 5.55
CA LEU A 578 -6.99 5.20 6.30
C LEU A 578 -6.40 6.61 6.11
N ALA A 579 -6.84 7.31 5.08
CA ALA A 579 -6.26 8.55 4.57
C ALA A 579 -6.31 9.70 5.58
N GLU A 580 -7.41 9.85 6.33
CA GLU A 580 -7.54 10.87 7.38
C GLU A 580 -6.51 10.65 8.49
N SER A 581 -6.38 9.40 8.97
CA SER A 581 -5.37 9.03 9.97
C SER A 581 -3.94 9.15 9.43
N PHE A 582 -3.73 8.86 8.13
CA PHE A 582 -2.43 8.99 7.47
C PHE A 582 -2.02 10.44 7.17
N ALA A 583 -2.97 11.38 7.10
CA ALA A 583 -2.71 12.77 6.75
C ALA A 583 -2.02 13.56 7.87
N LEU A 584 -2.40 13.30 9.12
CA LEU A 584 -1.89 14.05 10.27
C LEU A 584 -0.42 13.75 10.56
N PRO A 585 0.40 14.69 11.04
CA PRO A 585 1.78 14.36 11.46
C PRO A 585 1.77 13.37 12.64
N LEU A 586 2.90 12.72 12.94
CA LEU A 586 2.97 11.79 14.08
C LEU A 586 2.91 12.52 15.43
N PHE A 587 3.55 13.68 15.54
CA PHE A 587 3.67 14.43 16.79
C PHE A 587 3.24 15.90 16.63
N PHE A 588 2.59 16.44 17.66
CA PHE A 588 2.38 17.87 17.85
C PHE A 588 3.67 18.56 18.30
N PRO A 589 3.90 19.84 17.93
CA PRO A 589 4.84 20.69 18.64
C PRO A 589 4.27 20.94 20.06
N GLY A 590 4.80 20.26 21.08
CA GLY A 590 4.36 20.41 22.48
C GLY A 590 3.82 19.14 23.17
N ASP A 591 4.33 17.96 22.80
CA ASP A 591 4.20 16.67 23.50
C ASP A 591 2.84 15.94 23.45
N GLY A 592 2.35 15.62 22.24
CA GLY A 592 1.24 14.66 22.06
C GLY A 592 1.19 14.03 20.67
N VAL A 593 0.68 12.80 20.57
CA VAL A 593 0.45 12.12 19.28
C VAL A 593 -0.71 12.79 18.55
N CYS A 594 -0.52 13.10 17.27
CA CYS A 594 -1.55 13.70 16.43
C CYS A 594 -2.52 12.62 15.95
N SER A 595 -3.82 12.80 16.23
CA SER A 595 -4.87 11.89 15.79
C SER A 595 -6.10 12.66 15.31
N PRO A 596 -6.96 12.06 14.45
CA PRO A 596 -8.25 12.63 14.08
C PRO A 596 -9.11 13.00 15.29
N LEU A 597 -10.10 13.87 15.07
CA LEU A 597 -11.10 14.18 16.11
C LEU A 597 -12.04 12.99 16.29
N VAL A 598 -12.52 12.84 17.52
CA VAL A 598 -13.58 11.88 17.81
C VAL A 598 -14.88 12.37 17.19
N ARG A 599 -15.56 11.49 16.47
CA ARG A 599 -16.84 11.76 15.81
C ARG A 599 -18.00 11.43 16.74
N ASP A 600 -19.15 12.05 16.47
CA ASP A 600 -20.40 11.76 17.16
C ASP A 600 -20.75 10.27 17.03
N LEU A 601 -21.18 9.67 18.13
CA LEU A 601 -21.65 8.29 18.12
C LEU A 601 -23.12 8.31 17.69
N VAL A 602 -23.47 7.47 16.72
CA VAL A 602 -24.84 7.36 16.21
C VAL A 602 -25.33 5.91 16.35
N PRO A 603 -26.63 5.65 16.57
CA PRO A 603 -27.12 4.29 16.82
C PRO A 603 -26.82 3.26 15.72
N GLY A 604 -26.65 3.70 14.47
CA GLY A 604 -26.28 2.83 13.36
C GLY A 604 -24.79 2.51 13.26
N GLY A 605 -23.93 3.23 14.00
CA GLY A 605 -22.48 3.17 13.86
C GLY A 605 -21.80 2.65 15.12
N TRP A 606 -20.80 1.82 14.91
CA TRP A 606 -20.00 1.20 15.95
C TRP A 606 -18.68 1.94 16.12
N THR A 607 -18.27 2.11 17.36
CA THR A 607 -16.94 2.57 17.75
C THR A 607 -16.22 1.44 18.46
N VAL A 608 -14.95 1.21 18.14
CA VAL A 608 -14.13 0.22 18.85
C VAL A 608 -13.30 0.92 19.89
N ILE A 609 -13.33 0.44 21.12
CA ILE A 609 -12.46 0.91 22.21
C ILE A 609 -11.35 -0.12 22.40
N VAL A 610 -10.10 0.34 22.45
CA VAL A 610 -8.91 -0.46 22.73
C VAL A 610 -8.17 0.16 23.90
N SER A 611 -7.84 -0.64 24.90
CA SER A 611 -7.00 -0.26 26.03
C SER A 611 -5.72 -1.09 25.98
N HIS A 612 -4.60 -0.43 25.73
CA HIS A 612 -3.26 -0.99 25.84
C HIS A 612 -2.67 -0.60 27.20
N GLU A 613 -2.44 -1.59 28.05
CA GLU A 613 -1.93 -1.40 29.41
C GLU A 613 -0.55 -2.02 29.53
N GLU A 614 0.43 -1.19 29.86
CA GLU A 614 1.81 -1.57 30.06
C GLU A 614 2.16 -1.43 31.56
N HIS A 615 2.74 -2.46 32.15
CA HIS A 615 3.18 -2.46 33.55
C HIS A 615 4.67 -2.78 33.63
N ARG A 616 5.44 -1.83 34.16
CA ARG A 616 6.90 -1.92 34.34
C ARG A 616 7.20 -2.17 35.82
N PRO A 617 7.50 -3.42 36.20
CA PRO A 617 7.71 -3.79 37.59
C PRO A 617 9.09 -3.33 38.09
N ARG A 618 9.16 -2.98 39.39
CA ARG A 618 10.37 -2.38 39.98
C ARG A 618 11.58 -3.32 40.05
N ASP A 619 11.34 -4.63 40.05
CA ASP A 619 12.35 -5.67 40.23
C ASP A 619 13.21 -5.93 38.97
N GLY A 620 12.94 -5.21 37.88
CA GLY A 620 13.61 -5.39 36.60
C GLY A 620 13.09 -6.61 35.82
N SER A 621 11.97 -7.20 36.26
CA SER A 621 11.25 -8.22 35.48
C SER A 621 10.70 -7.62 34.18
N GLU A 622 10.48 -8.48 33.19
CA GLU A 622 9.96 -8.07 31.88
C GLU A 622 8.63 -7.34 31.98
N CYS A 623 8.46 -6.37 31.08
CA CYS A 623 7.29 -5.52 31.05
C CYS A 623 6.01 -6.33 30.72
N LEU A 624 4.98 -6.15 31.55
CA LEU A 624 3.72 -6.85 31.42
C LEU A 624 2.72 -6.03 30.61
N THR A 625 2.47 -6.42 29.37
CA THR A 625 1.45 -5.81 28.50
C THR A 625 0.13 -6.56 28.56
N ARG A 626 -1.00 -5.86 28.71
CA ARG A 626 -2.36 -6.38 28.61
C ARG A 626 -3.16 -5.54 27.62
N ILE A 627 -3.89 -6.19 26.72
CA ILE A 627 -4.74 -5.52 25.75
C ILE A 627 -6.20 -5.87 26.04
N ARG A 628 -7.07 -4.85 26.07
CA ARG A 628 -8.51 -5.00 26.26
C ARG A 628 -9.27 -4.26 25.18
N TYR A 629 -10.43 -4.76 24.78
CA TYR A 629 -11.23 -4.09 23.76
C TYR A 629 -12.74 -4.23 23.98
N ALA A 630 -13.53 -3.36 23.36
CA ALA A 630 -14.97 -3.53 23.23
C ALA A 630 -15.51 -2.80 22.00
N PHE A 631 -16.65 -3.26 21.50
CA PHE A 631 -17.43 -2.61 20.46
C PHE A 631 -18.58 -1.88 21.14
N VAL A 632 -18.72 -0.59 20.85
CA VAL A 632 -19.73 0.27 21.47
C VAL A 632 -20.60 0.96 20.43
N ARG A 633 -21.90 1.07 20.71
CA ARG A 633 -22.81 1.95 19.96
C ARG A 633 -23.93 2.49 20.85
N PRO A 634 -24.49 3.67 20.57
CA PRO A 634 -25.68 4.17 21.26
C PRO A 634 -26.89 3.30 20.94
N ARG A 635 -27.78 3.07 21.91
CA ARG A 635 -29.02 2.30 21.67
C ARG A 635 -30.12 3.14 21.04
N ARG A 636 -30.25 4.41 21.41
CA ARG A 636 -31.43 5.23 21.10
C ARG A 636 -31.09 6.58 20.46
N GLN A 637 -30.27 7.37 21.14
CA GLN A 637 -29.96 8.75 20.73
C GLN A 637 -28.48 8.85 20.39
N SER A 638 -28.16 9.71 19.42
CA SER A 638 -26.78 10.04 19.12
C SER A 638 -26.14 10.78 20.29
N ILE A 639 -24.85 10.53 20.52
CA ILE A 639 -24.06 11.17 21.56
C ILE A 639 -23.10 12.14 20.88
N THR A 640 -23.29 13.43 21.15
CA THR A 640 -22.49 14.50 20.56
C THR A 640 -21.21 14.72 21.37
N VAL A 641 -20.06 14.76 20.70
CA VAL A 641 -18.75 14.93 21.32
C VAL A 641 -18.58 16.33 21.91
N ASP A 642 -19.11 17.36 21.24
CA ASP A 642 -19.03 18.77 21.65
C ASP A 642 -19.80 19.08 22.95
N ARG A 643 -20.70 18.17 23.34
CA ARG A 643 -21.47 18.25 24.57
C ARG A 643 -21.36 16.91 25.29
N PRO A 644 -20.18 16.60 25.88
CA PRO A 644 -19.98 15.32 26.51
C PRO A 644 -21.05 15.09 27.58
N PRO A 645 -21.54 13.85 27.75
CA PRO A 645 -22.57 13.54 28.72
C PRO A 645 -22.18 14.05 30.12
N PRO A 646 -23.08 14.73 30.85
CA PRO A 646 -22.79 15.22 32.19
C PRO A 646 -22.68 14.08 33.23
N ALA A 647 -23.07 12.86 32.85
CA ALA A 647 -23.03 11.66 33.67
C ALA A 647 -22.57 10.44 32.86
N PRO A 648 -22.00 9.41 33.51
CA PRO A 648 -21.68 8.11 32.91
C PRO A 648 -22.86 7.50 32.15
N LEU A 649 -22.62 6.92 30.96
CA LEU A 649 -23.66 6.31 30.14
C LEU A 649 -24.00 4.92 30.67
N GLY A 650 -25.30 4.70 30.93
CA GLY A 650 -25.78 3.40 31.41
C GLY A 650 -25.92 2.36 30.30
N PRO A 651 -26.20 1.09 30.66
CA PRO A 651 -26.49 0.02 29.69
C PRO A 651 -27.76 0.27 28.84
N GLU A 652 -28.63 1.18 29.29
CA GLU A 652 -29.81 1.64 28.54
C GLU A 652 -29.44 2.61 27.40
N ASP A 653 -28.33 3.33 27.55
CA ASP A 653 -27.88 4.36 26.61
C ASP A 653 -26.85 3.80 25.63
N LEU A 654 -25.95 2.95 26.12
CA LEU A 654 -24.82 2.42 25.38
C LEU A 654 -24.83 0.89 25.38
N GLU A 655 -24.75 0.30 24.18
CA GLU A 655 -24.49 -1.11 23.99
C GLU A 655 -22.98 -1.36 23.94
N VAL A 656 -22.48 -2.24 24.80
CA VAL A 656 -21.06 -2.63 24.87
C VAL A 656 -20.96 -4.14 24.70
N VAL A 657 -20.24 -4.59 23.67
CA VAL A 657 -20.14 -6.01 23.30
C VAL A 657 -18.74 -6.43 22.86
N GLY A 658 -18.50 -7.74 22.79
CA GLY A 658 -17.27 -8.31 22.24
C GLY A 658 -17.32 -8.50 20.72
N LEU A 659 -16.25 -9.08 20.16
CA LEU A 659 -16.09 -9.28 18.72
C LEU A 659 -17.19 -10.19 18.12
N LYS A 660 -17.58 -11.25 18.85
CA LYS A 660 -18.56 -12.24 18.37
C LYS A 660 -19.96 -11.65 18.31
N GLU A 661 -20.35 -10.92 19.34
CA GLU A 661 -21.64 -10.27 19.43
C GLU A 661 -21.77 -9.15 18.37
N PHE A 662 -20.69 -8.41 18.13
CA PHE A 662 -20.63 -7.45 17.02
C PHE A 662 -20.86 -8.14 15.67
N LEU A 663 -20.15 -9.24 15.39
CA LEU A 663 -20.33 -9.99 14.14
C LEU A 663 -21.71 -10.61 14.03
N ALA A 664 -22.27 -11.16 15.11
CA ALA A 664 -23.63 -11.67 15.12
C ALA A 664 -24.67 -10.60 14.77
N ALA A 665 -24.41 -9.33 15.11
CA ALA A 665 -25.28 -8.21 14.76
C ALA A 665 -25.09 -7.71 13.32
N MET A 666 -23.86 -7.70 12.79
CA MET A 666 -23.52 -7.01 11.53
C MET A 666 -23.20 -7.94 10.35
N ALA A 667 -22.80 -9.17 10.61
CA ALA A 667 -22.46 -10.19 9.60
C ALA A 667 -22.80 -11.59 10.15
N PRO A 668 -24.09 -11.90 10.37
CA PRO A 668 -24.55 -13.17 10.95
C PRO A 668 -24.16 -14.41 10.12
N GLU A 669 -23.77 -14.21 8.85
CA GLU A 669 -23.23 -15.24 7.96
C GLU A 669 -21.82 -15.73 8.33
N VAL A 670 -21.07 -14.98 9.15
CA VAL A 670 -19.70 -15.34 9.55
C VAL A 670 -19.73 -16.49 10.56
N ASP A 671 -18.94 -17.54 10.28
CA ASP A 671 -18.84 -18.70 11.15
C ASP A 671 -18.22 -18.33 12.53
N PRO A 672 -18.97 -18.44 13.64
CA PRO A 672 -18.47 -18.10 14.97
C PRO A 672 -17.29 -18.98 15.40
N THR A 673 -17.18 -20.21 14.89
CA THR A 673 -16.07 -21.11 15.24
C THR A 673 -14.75 -20.67 14.61
N ALA A 674 -14.80 -20.08 13.40
CA ALA A 674 -13.64 -19.47 12.76
C ALA A 674 -13.14 -18.25 13.54
N VAL A 675 -14.07 -17.44 14.07
CA VAL A 675 -13.75 -16.30 14.96
C VAL A 675 -13.05 -16.79 16.23
N ASP A 676 -13.59 -17.82 16.90
CA ASP A 676 -13.01 -18.39 18.12
C ASP A 676 -11.61 -18.99 17.88
N ARG A 677 -11.41 -19.64 16.74
CA ARG A 677 -10.11 -20.17 16.34
C ARG A 677 -9.10 -19.04 16.19
N ARG A 678 -9.42 -18.00 15.42
CA ARG A 678 -8.49 -16.87 15.18
C ARG A 678 -8.19 -16.08 16.45
N ALA A 679 -9.19 -15.83 17.28
CA ALA A 679 -8.98 -15.16 18.57
C ALA A 679 -8.06 -15.97 19.49
N ARG A 680 -8.19 -17.31 19.51
CA ARG A 680 -7.28 -18.20 20.25
C ARG A 680 -5.86 -18.21 19.68
N GLU A 681 -5.70 -18.23 18.36
CA GLU A 681 -4.38 -18.13 17.72
C GLU A 681 -3.65 -16.84 18.14
N ILE A 682 -4.33 -15.69 18.09
CA ILE A 682 -3.75 -14.42 18.53
C ILE A 682 -3.47 -14.44 20.02
N HIS A 683 -4.38 -14.95 20.85
CA HIS A 683 -4.15 -15.10 22.28
C HIS A 683 -2.92 -15.97 22.59
N GLN A 684 -2.72 -17.08 21.87
CA GLN A 684 -1.57 -17.96 22.02
C GLN A 684 -0.27 -17.30 21.57
N ARG A 685 -0.28 -16.55 20.45
CA ARG A 685 0.89 -15.80 19.98
C ARG A 685 1.30 -14.74 20.98
N LEU A 686 0.31 -13.98 21.46
CA LEU A 686 0.50 -13.03 22.55
C LEU A 686 1.10 -13.76 23.77
N ALA A 687 0.52 -14.87 24.21
CA ALA A 687 1.00 -15.60 25.39
C ALA A 687 2.42 -16.20 25.23
N ALA A 688 2.85 -16.50 24.00
CA ALA A 688 4.15 -17.09 23.68
C ALA A 688 5.27 -16.06 23.48
N SER A 689 4.96 -14.76 23.51
CA SER A 689 5.95 -13.70 23.31
C SER A 689 7.05 -13.76 24.38
N PRO A 690 8.34 -13.66 24.01
CA PRO A 690 9.47 -13.75 24.94
C PRO A 690 9.41 -12.73 26.08
N ALA A 691 8.72 -11.61 25.88
CA ALA A 691 8.53 -10.54 26.86
C ALA A 691 7.54 -10.89 28.00
N ARG A 692 7.13 -12.16 28.12
CA ARG A 692 6.15 -12.60 29.13
C ARG A 692 6.70 -13.75 29.96
N SER A 693 7.02 -13.44 31.21
CA SER A 693 6.97 -14.41 32.29
C SER A 693 5.51 -14.90 32.49
N SER A 694 5.37 -16.13 32.96
CA SER A 694 4.15 -16.96 33.09
C SER A 694 3.01 -16.42 34.00
N HIS A 695 2.92 -15.11 34.22
CA HIS A 695 2.08 -14.51 35.28
C HIS A 695 0.77 -13.86 34.81
N ILE A 696 0.54 -13.63 33.51
CA ILE A 696 -0.74 -13.10 33.00
C ILE A 696 -1.58 -14.22 32.40
N SER A 697 -2.71 -14.54 33.03
CA SER A 697 -3.64 -15.57 32.55
C SER A 697 -4.49 -15.15 31.34
N HIS A 698 -4.63 -13.83 31.09
CA HIS A 698 -5.50 -13.28 30.04
C HIS A 698 -4.90 -12.03 29.37
N PRO A 699 -3.92 -12.18 28.44
CA PRO A 699 -3.30 -11.07 27.73
C PRO A 699 -4.26 -10.28 26.82
N LEU A 700 -5.36 -10.90 26.40
CA LEU A 700 -6.43 -10.31 25.61
C LEU A 700 -7.77 -10.52 26.33
N ALA A 701 -8.53 -9.44 26.57
CA ALA A 701 -9.84 -9.51 27.23
C ALA A 701 -10.84 -8.49 26.66
N VAL A 702 -12.14 -8.73 26.90
CA VAL A 702 -13.21 -7.78 26.54
C VAL A 702 -13.46 -6.82 27.71
N LEU A 703 -13.60 -5.52 27.43
CA LEU A 703 -13.94 -4.51 28.42
C LEU A 703 -15.39 -4.67 28.87
N ASN A 704 -15.65 -4.45 30.16
CA ASN A 704 -17.02 -4.38 30.65
C ASN A 704 -17.66 -3.00 30.38
N GLN A 705 -18.96 -2.88 30.61
CA GLN A 705 -19.73 -1.66 30.38
C GLN A 705 -19.12 -0.42 31.05
N ALA A 706 -18.77 -0.52 32.35
CA ALA A 706 -18.27 0.61 33.12
C ALA A 706 -16.87 1.06 32.65
N GLU A 707 -16.02 0.11 32.29
CA GLU A 707 -14.69 0.40 31.74
C GLU A 707 -14.77 1.06 30.37
N ALA A 708 -15.65 0.55 29.50
CA ALA A 708 -15.86 1.12 28.16
C ALA A 708 -16.41 2.55 28.23
N ASP A 709 -17.42 2.79 29.08
CA ASP A 709 -18.00 4.12 29.29
C ASP A 709 -16.97 5.13 29.82
N GLN A 710 -16.14 4.72 30.80
CA GLN A 710 -15.08 5.58 31.33
C GLN A 710 -14.09 6.00 30.23
N ILE A 711 -13.57 5.04 29.46
CA ILE A 711 -12.60 5.33 28.39
C ILE A 711 -13.23 6.24 27.31
N LEU A 712 -14.51 6.02 27.00
CA LEU A 712 -15.25 6.82 26.04
C LEU A 712 -15.36 8.29 26.48
N LEU A 713 -15.78 8.54 27.73
CA LEU A 713 -15.94 9.88 28.28
C LEU A 713 -14.61 10.63 28.38
N GLU A 714 -13.54 9.93 28.78
CA GLU A 714 -12.18 10.47 28.81
C GLU A 714 -11.70 10.83 27.39
N SER A 715 -12.01 10.00 26.39
CA SER A 715 -11.67 10.25 24.99
C SER A 715 -12.37 11.49 24.44
N PHE A 716 -13.66 11.68 24.72
CA PHE A 716 -14.40 12.90 24.33
C PHE A 716 -13.79 14.15 24.95
N THR A 717 -13.49 14.08 26.26
CA THR A 717 -12.88 15.20 26.99
C THR A 717 -11.52 15.56 26.41
N ASN A 718 -10.72 14.56 26.00
CA ASN A 718 -9.41 14.78 25.39
C ASN A 718 -9.54 15.34 23.95
N SER A 719 -10.48 14.82 23.15
CA SER A 719 -10.77 15.33 21.79
C SER A 719 -11.16 16.81 21.81
N TRP A 720 -12.06 17.20 22.73
CA TRP A 720 -12.49 18.60 22.90
C TRP A 720 -11.32 19.55 23.20
N LYS A 721 -10.35 19.11 24.03
CA LYS A 721 -9.15 19.91 24.33
C LYS A 721 -8.22 20.07 23.12
N ARG A 722 -8.26 19.14 22.16
CA ARG A 722 -7.38 19.09 20.98
C ARG A 722 -7.96 19.77 19.74
N GLU A 723 -9.25 20.05 19.72
CA GLU A 723 -9.95 20.61 18.55
C GLU A 723 -9.29 21.89 18.01
N LYS A 724 -9.07 22.90 18.85
CA LYS A 724 -8.45 24.18 18.44
C LYS A 724 -6.99 24.01 17.97
N PRO A 725 -6.10 23.34 18.72
CA PRO A 725 -4.74 23.05 18.25
C PRO A 725 -4.70 22.29 16.92
N LEU A 726 -5.60 21.32 16.71
CA LEU A 726 -5.64 20.53 15.49
C LEU A 726 -6.11 21.37 14.30
N ALA A 727 -7.15 22.19 14.45
CA ALA A 727 -7.63 23.08 13.40
C ALA A 727 -6.52 24.04 12.92
N GLN A 728 -5.80 24.66 13.86
CA GLN A 728 -4.66 25.53 13.55
C GLN A 728 -3.52 24.79 12.86
N LEU A 729 -3.27 23.53 13.23
CA LEU A 729 -2.25 22.72 12.59
C LEU A 729 -2.63 22.35 11.15
N VAL A 730 -3.87 21.94 10.91
CA VAL A 730 -4.37 21.61 9.56
C VAL A 730 -4.27 22.83 8.65
N GLU A 731 -4.72 24.01 9.11
CA GLU A 731 -4.58 25.27 8.37
C GLU A 731 -3.11 25.63 8.10
N ALA A 732 -2.24 25.55 9.11
CA ALA A 732 -0.81 25.86 8.96
C ALA A 732 -0.05 24.86 8.08
N VAL A 733 -0.49 23.60 8.07
CA VAL A 733 0.00 22.56 7.14
C VAL A 733 -0.41 22.99 5.73
N ASP A 734 -1.69 23.20 5.46
CA ASP A 734 -2.18 23.57 4.13
C ASP A 734 -1.50 24.85 3.59
N GLU A 735 -1.38 25.91 4.40
CA GLU A 735 -0.72 27.17 4.01
C GLU A 735 0.78 27.01 3.70
N LYS A 736 1.54 26.30 4.55
CA LYS A 736 2.98 26.10 4.32
C LYS A 736 3.26 25.28 3.07
N TRP A 737 2.36 24.37 2.68
CA TRP A 737 2.59 23.50 1.53
C TRP A 737 2.20 24.13 0.20
N ASP A 738 1.23 25.03 0.17
CA ASP A 738 0.93 25.85 -1.02
C ASP A 738 2.12 26.74 -1.43
N VAL A 739 2.99 27.11 -0.49
CA VAL A 739 4.24 27.83 -0.80
C VAL A 739 5.28 26.91 -1.47
N TYR A 740 5.36 25.63 -1.08
CA TYR A 740 6.30 24.67 -1.67
C TYR A 740 5.86 24.18 -3.05
N SER A 741 4.56 24.07 -3.33
CA SER A 741 4.07 23.73 -4.68
C SER A 741 4.42 24.83 -5.69
N VAL A 742 4.28 26.11 -5.31
CA VAL A 742 4.71 27.27 -6.12
C VAL A 742 6.22 27.25 -6.40
N TYR A 743 7.04 26.95 -5.39
CA TYR A 743 8.50 26.84 -5.55
C TYR A 743 8.93 25.80 -6.62
N TRP A 744 8.18 24.71 -6.76
CA TRP A 744 8.48 23.68 -7.76
C TRP A 744 7.90 23.96 -9.14
N GLU A 745 6.76 24.65 -9.24
CA GLU A 745 6.28 25.16 -10.54
C GLU A 745 7.27 26.16 -11.16
N GLU A 746 7.89 27.00 -10.32
CA GLU A 746 8.97 27.90 -10.76
C GLU A 746 10.23 27.14 -11.20
N LYS A 747 10.53 26.00 -10.58
CA LYS A 747 11.66 25.16 -10.97
C LYS A 747 11.41 24.30 -12.22
N LYS A 748 10.16 23.93 -12.51
CA LYS A 748 9.77 23.26 -13.78
C LYS A 748 9.76 24.20 -14.99
N LYS A 749 9.63 25.51 -14.76
CA LYS A 749 9.68 26.55 -15.80
C LYS A 749 11.11 27.03 -16.13
N LYS A 750 12.12 26.50 -15.43
CA LYS A 750 13.55 26.72 -15.68
C LYS A 750 14.17 25.43 -16.16
#